data_AF-A0A7Y2IRI4-F1
#
_entry.id   AF-A0A7Y2IRI4-F1
#
_cell.length_a   1.000
_cell.length_b   1.000
_cell.length_c   1.000
_cell.angle_alpha   90.00
_cell.angle_beta   90.00
_cell.angle_gamma   90.00
#
_symmetry.space_group_name_H-M   'P 1'
#
loop_
_entity.id
_entity.type
_entity.pdbx_description
1 polymer ?
#
loop_
_entity_poly.entity_id
_entity_poly.type
_entity_poly.pdbx_seq_one_letter_code
_entity_poly.pdbx_strand_id
1 'polypeptide(L)'
;MNTDRTADAAPTRIRLPWLLGLALLTLVLAACGDGASDDAAASIECDAEPTVMTTGDGVEFVRTPDSCFEDLPDWPYEPQYVEIDGLRQAYVDEGPADGEVVLLLHGQPSWSYLYRDMIPVLADAGYRVIAMDHLGMGRSDKPTELESYSYLGHNDRLEAFIDELGLTDINLFVQDWGSLIGLRVAGENPDLFATIAVGDGALPVLPEGVEPFPPVENPDVPADIPSPFTAFPAQQVPFYDGCEPILGPDEGYFGDWIIYSMTAESFHASEVVEALTWYDLTAEEEAAYDAPFPSRDYMGGPRTFPSLVNQVPGQTAEAWQGLMAFDKPFLTLWASNDPGQLGSCATQQNFIDNVRGAEGQPHDRLPESSHFLQDDQGTEIANRLVDWYASLDEPTASPAAPGSDVSDGAAADEARVGYELLERMDDGTMRAWISADPMTREEFETLELPVNWFKNQPRETSLDGGRFLGSPGADGDTVYEEYFGHRWFHSATVVEVGVPVDDEGVLRGSIVEKDHEISFDPGSTVIALVSPEGDTYVRIGRDAGRTTDDPTVPTGWEIVEIEVPNGYTTLLPEETLVIRTDNQDSFQGPVAGLDAAAAGASGDAATDNAEPSLGVEAGNANLEELGAFLSTTSTEDDAFYMVNLIRFREMAEYPDGRETDLTGQEADAIYGDFVSTTMLPEIGAEIVYSASVPPDEGFDTVAIVRYPSRAAFQRMIDDPQFQEMSIHKQAGVAETIVLATDLVSVEEVGSGEAVLYLLGADGAGTTVPGERAVFTVEATINGATDAFEEVRIGTARADDALLTVTHLPLVDLLDESQ
;
A
#
# COMPACT_ATOMS: atom_id res chain seq x y z
N MET A 1 41.23 -33.43 -20.14
CA MET A 1 42.71 -33.41 -20.31
C MET A 1 43.08 -32.00 -20.71
N ASN A 2 43.93 -31.37 -19.91
CA ASN A 2 44.55 -30.05 -20.09
C ASN A 2 44.57 -29.58 -21.54
N THR A 3 43.84 -28.50 -21.83
CA THR A 3 44.21 -27.09 -21.55
C THR A 3 45.41 -26.61 -22.36
N ASP A 4 45.29 -25.33 -22.65
CA ASP A 4 46.32 -24.38 -23.00
C ASP A 4 46.84 -24.38 -24.43
N ARG A 5 46.77 -23.18 -25.00
CA ARG A 5 48.01 -22.59 -25.47
C ARG A 5 48.19 -21.17 -24.99
N THR A 6 49.32 -20.99 -24.35
CA THR A 6 50.07 -19.74 -24.33
C THR A 6 50.63 -19.40 -25.72
N ALA A 7 50.72 -18.08 -25.91
CA ALA A 7 51.80 -17.34 -26.55
C ALA A 7 51.98 -17.33 -28.09
N ASP A 8 51.99 -16.09 -28.57
CA ASP A 8 52.84 -15.46 -29.59
C ASP A 8 52.86 -15.98 -31.04
N ALA A 9 52.49 -15.10 -31.99
CA ALA A 9 53.49 -14.41 -32.83
C ALA A 9 52.89 -13.67 -34.05
N ALA A 10 53.32 -12.41 -34.20
CA ALA A 10 53.69 -11.66 -35.41
C ALA A 10 52.66 -11.34 -36.53
N PRO A 11 52.81 -10.17 -37.21
CA PRO A 11 51.74 -9.57 -38.01
C PRO A 11 51.98 -9.65 -39.53
N THR A 12 50.93 -9.92 -40.33
CA THR A 12 50.96 -9.62 -41.77
C THR A 12 49.59 -9.53 -42.47
N ARG A 13 49.42 -8.39 -43.17
CA ARG A 13 48.82 -8.17 -44.53
C ARG A 13 47.30 -8.08 -44.73
N ILE A 14 46.91 -6.83 -44.97
CA ILE A 14 45.72 -6.29 -45.66
C ILE A 14 45.71 -6.61 -47.18
N ARG A 15 44.53 -6.83 -47.79
CA ARG A 15 43.98 -6.13 -49.01
C ARG A 15 42.67 -6.75 -49.58
N LEU A 16 41.68 -5.85 -49.75
CA LEU A 16 40.49 -5.81 -50.65
C LEU A 16 40.62 -6.56 -52.00
N PRO A 17 39.53 -6.99 -52.71
CA PRO A 17 38.87 -6.08 -53.68
C PRO A 17 37.42 -6.32 -54.24
N TRP A 18 36.74 -5.19 -54.57
CA TRP A 18 36.09 -4.77 -55.85
C TRP A 18 34.79 -5.38 -56.44
N LEU A 19 33.74 -4.55 -56.43
CA LEU A 19 32.93 -3.97 -57.55
C LEU A 19 32.69 -4.78 -58.84
N LEU A 20 31.41 -5.10 -59.07
CA LEU A 20 30.80 -5.63 -60.28
C LEU A 20 29.94 -4.55 -60.96
N GLY A 21 30.27 -4.24 -62.22
CA GLY A 21 29.30 -3.74 -63.19
C GLY A 21 28.81 -4.92 -64.04
N LEU A 22 27.49 -5.08 -64.18
CA LEU A 22 26.92 -6.06 -65.11
C LEU A 22 25.70 -5.47 -65.82
N ALA A 23 25.92 -5.07 -67.07
CA ALA A 23 24.88 -4.87 -68.06
C ALA A 23 24.88 -6.09 -69.00
N LEU A 24 23.67 -6.52 -69.40
CA LEU A 24 23.32 -7.56 -70.37
C LEU A 24 23.49 -9.04 -69.98
N LEU A 25 22.43 -9.60 -69.39
CA LEU A 25 21.80 -10.82 -69.92
C LEU A 25 20.27 -10.75 -69.73
N THR A 26 19.65 -10.05 -70.67
CA THR A 26 18.21 -10.05 -70.97
C THR A 26 17.87 -11.24 -71.89
N LEU A 27 16.64 -11.76 -71.75
CA LEU A 27 15.87 -12.66 -72.65
C LEU A 27 16.13 -14.18 -72.66
N VAL A 28 15.31 -14.91 -71.89
CA VAL A 28 14.50 -16.13 -72.21
C VAL A 28 13.61 -16.30 -70.94
N LEU A 29 12.29 -16.07 -70.84
CA LEU A 29 11.12 -16.30 -71.69
C LEU A 29 9.98 -15.38 -71.22
N ALA A 30 9.32 -14.73 -72.18
CA ALA A 30 7.98 -14.16 -72.02
C ALA A 30 6.92 -15.20 -72.45
N ALA A 31 5.85 -15.33 -71.66
CA ALA A 31 4.51 -15.91 -71.94
C ALA A 31 3.92 -16.37 -70.59
N CYS A 32 2.78 -15.92 -70.05
CA CYS A 32 1.61 -15.20 -70.52
C CYS A 32 0.84 -14.72 -69.27
N GLY A 33 0.05 -13.64 -69.37
CA GLY A 33 -1.18 -13.49 -68.58
C GLY A 33 -1.24 -12.28 -67.65
N ASP A 34 -1.98 -11.27 -68.12
CA ASP A 34 -2.72 -10.20 -67.44
C ASP A 34 -2.88 -10.22 -65.90
N GLY A 35 -2.74 -9.03 -65.32
CA GLY A 35 -3.55 -8.58 -64.17
C GLY A 35 -2.78 -8.19 -62.91
N ALA A 36 -2.36 -6.93 -62.81
CA ALA A 36 -2.31 -6.19 -61.55
C ALA A 36 -2.20 -4.69 -61.88
N SER A 37 -3.19 -3.93 -61.42
CA SER A 37 -3.23 -2.48 -61.45
C SER A 37 -2.17 -1.89 -60.53
N ASP A 38 -1.46 -0.88 -61.03
CA ASP A 38 -0.80 0.14 -60.23
C ASP A 38 -1.89 0.91 -59.46
N ASP A 39 -1.99 0.70 -58.15
CA ASP A 39 -2.58 1.66 -57.20
C ASP A 39 -1.58 1.83 -56.06
N ALA A 40 -0.71 2.82 -56.18
CA ALA A 40 -0.04 3.40 -55.02
C ALA A 40 -1.11 4.18 -54.26
N ALA A 41 -1.60 3.64 -53.14
CA ALA A 41 -2.49 4.35 -52.24
C ALA A 41 -1.80 5.67 -51.82
N ALA A 42 -2.48 6.80 -52.01
CA ALA A 42 -2.01 8.07 -51.46
C ALA A 42 -1.96 7.96 -49.93
N SER A 43 -0.87 8.41 -49.30
CA SER A 43 -0.80 8.56 -47.85
C SER A 43 -1.93 9.49 -47.39
N ILE A 44 -2.68 9.07 -46.36
CA ILE A 44 -3.69 9.91 -45.71
C ILE A 44 -2.93 10.95 -44.90
N GLU A 45 -3.22 12.24 -45.08
CA GLU A 45 -2.59 13.34 -44.32
C GLU A 45 -3.02 13.31 -42.85
N CYS A 46 -2.20 13.84 -41.95
CA CYS A 46 -2.45 13.75 -40.50
C CYS A 46 -3.70 14.53 -40.07
N ASP A 47 -3.99 15.65 -40.73
CA ASP A 47 -5.15 16.51 -40.46
C ASP A 47 -6.42 16.09 -41.24
N ALA A 48 -6.40 14.90 -41.86
CA ALA A 48 -7.56 14.37 -42.56
C ALA A 48 -8.70 14.02 -41.58
N GLU A 49 -9.93 14.19 -42.05
CA GLU A 49 -11.14 13.81 -41.29
C GLU A 49 -11.07 12.33 -40.87
N PRO A 50 -11.41 12.00 -39.60
CA PRO A 50 -11.33 10.63 -39.10
C PRO A 50 -12.18 9.66 -39.92
N THR A 51 -11.61 8.51 -40.24
CA THR A 51 -12.36 7.40 -40.87
C THR A 51 -12.70 6.37 -39.80
N VAL A 52 -13.99 6.26 -39.47
CA VAL A 52 -14.49 5.23 -38.56
C VAL A 52 -14.52 3.88 -39.26
N MET A 53 -13.88 2.90 -38.64
CA MET A 53 -13.86 1.49 -39.04
C MET A 53 -14.62 0.66 -38.01
N THR A 54 -15.00 -0.55 -38.38
CA THR A 54 -15.74 -1.46 -37.50
C THR A 54 -15.08 -2.83 -37.50
N THR A 55 -14.81 -3.38 -36.32
CA THR A 55 -14.31 -4.76 -36.16
C THR A 55 -15.40 -5.78 -36.56
N GLY A 56 -15.01 -7.06 -36.67
CA GLY A 56 -15.96 -8.14 -36.95
C GLY A 56 -17.08 -8.26 -35.91
N ASP A 57 -16.79 -7.89 -34.66
CA ASP A 57 -17.72 -7.96 -33.53
C ASP A 57 -18.46 -6.64 -33.26
N GLY A 58 -18.27 -5.64 -34.12
CA GLY A 58 -19.07 -4.41 -34.11
C GLY A 58 -18.49 -3.25 -33.31
N VAL A 59 -17.23 -3.32 -32.88
CA VAL A 59 -16.55 -2.19 -32.21
C VAL A 59 -16.16 -1.16 -33.25
N GLU A 60 -16.64 0.08 -33.10
CA GLU A 60 -16.24 1.21 -33.93
C GLU A 60 -14.92 1.81 -33.42
N PHE A 61 -14.00 2.10 -34.32
CA PHE A 61 -12.67 2.62 -33.99
C PHE A 61 -12.12 3.52 -35.09
N VAL A 62 -11.18 4.39 -34.69
CA VAL A 62 -10.35 5.19 -35.59
C VAL A 62 -8.90 4.73 -35.50
N ARG A 63 -8.15 4.98 -36.57
CA ARG A 63 -6.71 4.70 -36.66
C ARG A 63 -6.00 5.96 -37.09
N THR A 64 -5.06 6.42 -36.27
CA THR A 64 -4.26 7.60 -36.57
C THR A 64 -3.49 7.38 -37.88
N PRO A 65 -3.55 8.31 -38.85
CA PRO A 65 -2.78 8.20 -40.09
C PRO A 65 -1.29 8.04 -39.82
N ASP A 66 -0.61 7.16 -40.56
CA ASP A 66 0.83 6.93 -40.37
C ASP A 66 1.66 8.21 -40.61
N SER A 67 1.15 9.15 -41.42
CA SER A 67 1.78 10.46 -41.67
C SER A 67 1.89 11.34 -40.42
N CYS A 68 1.07 11.10 -39.38
CA CYS A 68 1.18 11.82 -38.11
C CYS A 68 2.47 11.47 -37.37
N PHE A 69 3.09 10.34 -37.68
CA PHE A 69 4.28 9.84 -37.00
C PHE A 69 5.53 9.89 -37.89
N GLU A 70 5.50 10.69 -38.96
CA GLU A 70 6.67 10.97 -39.80
C GLU A 70 7.58 11.99 -39.11
N ASP A 71 8.91 11.82 -39.26
CA ASP A 71 9.93 12.76 -38.78
C ASP A 71 9.88 13.08 -37.27
N LEU A 72 9.41 12.15 -36.43
CA LEU A 72 9.46 12.28 -34.97
C LEU A 72 10.92 12.28 -34.44
N PRO A 73 11.27 13.15 -33.49
CA PRO A 73 12.65 13.23 -32.98
C PRO A 73 13.02 11.94 -32.25
N ASP A 74 14.24 11.46 -32.51
CA ASP A 74 14.83 10.29 -31.86
C ASP A 74 13.94 9.01 -31.86
N TRP A 75 13.05 8.88 -32.86
CA TRP A 75 12.13 7.75 -33.01
C TRP A 75 12.30 7.03 -34.35
N PRO A 76 13.41 6.29 -34.55
CA PRO A 76 13.72 5.64 -35.83
C PRO A 76 13.01 4.30 -36.05
N TYR A 77 12.02 3.94 -35.23
CA TYR A 77 11.47 2.59 -35.16
C TYR A 77 10.36 2.32 -36.19
N GLU A 78 10.48 1.19 -36.88
CA GLU A 78 9.41 0.69 -37.75
C GLU A 78 8.26 0.15 -36.89
N PRO A 79 7.00 0.51 -37.20
CA PRO A 79 5.88 0.03 -36.39
C PRO A 79 5.69 -1.47 -36.59
N GLN A 80 5.64 -2.21 -35.48
CA GLN A 80 5.13 -3.58 -35.46
C GLN A 80 3.70 -3.61 -34.95
N TYR A 81 2.96 -4.65 -35.36
CA TYR A 81 1.57 -4.79 -35.00
C TYR A 81 1.17 -6.24 -34.74
N VAL A 82 0.32 -6.43 -33.74
CA VAL A 82 -0.44 -7.65 -33.53
C VAL A 82 -1.93 -7.32 -33.57
N GLU A 83 -2.74 -8.24 -34.08
CA GLU A 83 -4.19 -8.05 -34.14
C GLU A 83 -4.85 -8.83 -33.00
N ILE A 84 -5.53 -8.12 -32.10
CA ILE A 84 -6.25 -8.69 -30.95
C ILE A 84 -7.69 -8.18 -31.02
N ASP A 85 -8.65 -9.10 -31.08
CA ASP A 85 -10.09 -8.79 -31.23
C ASP A 85 -10.44 -7.91 -32.45
N GLY A 86 -9.69 -8.08 -33.54
CA GLY A 86 -9.86 -7.30 -34.78
C GLY A 86 -9.38 -5.86 -34.68
N LEU A 87 -8.66 -5.50 -33.61
CA LEU A 87 -8.03 -4.20 -33.39
C LEU A 87 -6.50 -4.37 -33.41
N ARG A 88 -5.82 -3.43 -34.05
CA ARG A 88 -4.36 -3.40 -34.20
C ARG A 88 -3.72 -2.82 -32.95
N GLN A 89 -2.95 -3.65 -32.24
CA GLN A 89 -2.07 -3.23 -31.16
C GLN A 89 -0.68 -2.96 -31.72
N ALA A 90 -0.15 -1.76 -31.52
CA ALA A 90 1.18 -1.38 -31.96
C ALA A 90 2.23 -1.65 -30.90
N TYR A 91 3.44 -1.97 -31.35
CA TYR A 91 4.60 -2.12 -30.49
C TYR A 91 5.90 -1.87 -31.25
N VAL A 92 6.97 -1.59 -30.50
CA VAL A 92 8.36 -1.58 -30.94
C VAL A 92 8.98 -2.95 -30.63
N ASP A 93 9.83 -3.47 -31.52
CA ASP A 93 10.57 -4.73 -31.33
C ASP A 93 12.01 -4.55 -31.83
N GLU A 94 12.91 -4.21 -30.91
CA GLU A 94 14.29 -3.81 -31.22
C GLU A 94 15.31 -4.67 -30.47
N GLY A 95 16.55 -4.67 -30.96
CA GLY A 95 17.62 -5.51 -30.44
C GLY A 95 17.65 -6.92 -31.05
N PRO A 96 18.47 -7.85 -30.51
CA PRO A 96 18.58 -9.20 -31.03
C PRO A 96 17.27 -9.99 -30.85
N ALA A 97 16.76 -10.61 -31.91
CA ALA A 97 15.52 -11.40 -31.85
C ALA A 97 15.58 -12.61 -30.88
N ASP A 98 16.79 -13.07 -30.55
CA ASP A 98 17.08 -14.12 -29.57
C ASP A 98 17.63 -13.59 -28.24
N GLY A 99 17.61 -12.27 -28.05
CA GLY A 99 17.94 -11.62 -26.78
C GLY A 99 16.87 -11.83 -25.72
N GLU A 100 17.24 -11.65 -24.45
CA GLU A 100 16.29 -11.68 -23.34
C GLU A 100 15.27 -10.55 -23.47
N VAL A 101 14.01 -10.85 -23.18
CA VAL A 101 12.91 -9.92 -23.42
C VAL A 101 12.88 -8.87 -22.33
N VAL A 102 12.87 -7.59 -22.73
CA VAL A 102 12.51 -6.47 -21.86
C VAL A 102 11.19 -5.89 -22.36
N LEU A 103 10.15 -5.92 -21.53
CA LEU A 103 8.83 -5.38 -21.87
C LEU A 103 8.61 -4.05 -21.15
N LEU A 104 8.39 -2.99 -21.92
CA LEU A 104 8.19 -1.62 -21.44
C LEU A 104 6.71 -1.22 -21.61
N LEU A 105 6.02 -0.89 -20.52
CA LEU A 105 4.60 -0.50 -20.52
C LEU A 105 4.40 0.91 -20.00
N HIS A 106 3.97 1.80 -20.89
CA HIS A 106 3.74 3.21 -20.61
C HIS A 106 2.39 3.45 -19.91
N GLY A 107 2.19 4.66 -19.39
CA GLY A 107 0.92 5.10 -18.83
C GLY A 107 0.20 6.18 -19.65
N GLN A 108 -0.46 7.07 -18.95
CA GLN A 108 -1.34 8.10 -19.46
C GLN A 108 -0.67 9.49 -19.43
N PRO A 109 -0.85 10.38 -20.44
CA PRO A 109 -1.34 10.20 -21.81
C PRO A 109 -0.24 9.87 -22.81
N SER A 110 0.75 9.09 -22.40
CA SER A 110 1.93 8.80 -23.20
C SER A 110 1.70 7.62 -24.16
N TRP A 111 2.78 7.23 -24.84
CA TRP A 111 2.86 6.04 -25.67
C TRP A 111 4.32 5.55 -25.69
N SER A 112 4.65 4.52 -26.47
CA SER A 112 6.00 3.92 -26.49
C SER A 112 7.13 4.94 -26.73
N TYR A 113 6.82 6.11 -27.31
CA TYR A 113 7.74 7.24 -27.45
C TYR A 113 8.38 7.71 -26.13
N LEU A 114 7.71 7.52 -25.00
CA LEU A 114 8.23 7.75 -23.65
C LEU A 114 9.52 6.94 -23.36
N TYR A 115 9.69 5.81 -24.05
CA TYR A 115 10.84 4.93 -23.90
C TYR A 115 11.95 5.17 -24.93
N ARG A 116 11.89 6.23 -25.74
CA ARG A 116 12.84 6.47 -26.85
C ARG A 116 14.30 6.49 -26.43
N ASP A 117 14.59 6.95 -25.22
CA ASP A 117 15.95 7.00 -24.66
C ASP A 117 16.35 5.72 -23.91
N MET A 118 15.38 4.87 -23.55
CA MET A 118 15.63 3.58 -22.89
C MET A 118 15.90 2.48 -23.91
N ILE A 119 15.10 2.41 -24.98
CA ILE A 119 15.17 1.38 -26.02
C ILE A 119 16.58 1.20 -26.58
N PRO A 120 17.32 2.24 -27.03
CA PRO A 120 18.62 2.03 -27.66
C PRO A 120 19.67 1.52 -26.67
N VAL A 121 19.63 1.94 -25.41
CA VAL A 121 20.57 1.49 -24.36
C VAL A 121 20.37 0.00 -24.08
N LEU A 122 19.11 -0.44 -23.91
CA LEU A 122 18.76 -1.84 -23.66
C LEU A 122 19.07 -2.72 -24.89
N ALA A 123 18.70 -2.26 -26.09
CA ALA A 123 18.96 -3.00 -27.33
C ALA A 123 20.47 -3.14 -27.61
N ASP A 124 21.28 -2.09 -27.38
CA ASP A 124 22.73 -2.12 -27.51
C ASP A 124 23.40 -3.04 -26.47
N ALA A 125 22.78 -3.22 -25.31
CA ALA A 125 23.21 -4.18 -24.28
C ALA A 125 22.87 -5.65 -24.63
N GLY A 126 22.10 -5.89 -25.69
CA GLY A 126 21.79 -7.22 -26.22
C GLY A 126 20.42 -7.77 -25.85
N TYR A 127 19.56 -6.96 -25.23
CA TYR A 127 18.18 -7.33 -24.93
C TYR A 127 17.27 -7.17 -26.15
N ARG A 128 16.21 -7.99 -26.21
CA ARG A 128 15.09 -7.78 -27.13
C ARG A 128 14.08 -6.87 -26.44
N VAL A 129 13.97 -5.63 -26.90
CA VAL A 129 13.14 -4.61 -26.27
C VAL A 129 11.79 -4.55 -26.97
N ILE A 130 10.73 -4.83 -26.21
CA ILE A 130 9.35 -4.70 -26.62
C ILE A 130 8.73 -3.50 -25.89
N ALA A 131 8.31 -2.46 -26.60
CA ALA A 131 7.54 -1.36 -26.02
C ALA A 131 6.14 -1.36 -26.64
N MET A 132 5.10 -1.56 -25.84
CA MET A 132 3.72 -1.73 -26.31
C MET A 132 2.95 -0.43 -26.16
N ASP A 133 2.25 0.01 -27.21
CA ASP A 133 1.28 1.10 -27.12
C ASP A 133 -0.05 0.53 -26.63
N HIS A 134 -0.63 1.00 -25.52
CA HIS A 134 -1.96 0.59 -25.06
C HIS A 134 -3.07 0.90 -26.08
N LEU A 135 -4.20 0.17 -26.02
CA LEU A 135 -5.35 0.45 -26.90
C LEU A 135 -5.84 1.87 -26.64
N GLY A 136 -6.12 2.64 -27.69
CA GLY A 136 -6.42 4.07 -27.56
C GLY A 136 -5.21 4.99 -27.50
N MET A 137 -3.99 4.47 -27.42
CA MET A 137 -2.75 5.25 -27.31
C MET A 137 -1.83 5.02 -28.51
N GLY A 138 -0.85 5.90 -28.71
CA GLY A 138 0.22 5.72 -29.70
C GLY A 138 -0.27 5.35 -31.11
N ARG A 139 0.35 4.34 -31.72
CA ARG A 139 -0.02 3.81 -33.04
C ARG A 139 -1.08 2.70 -32.99
N SER A 140 -1.53 2.32 -31.80
CA SER A 140 -2.63 1.37 -31.61
C SER A 140 -3.97 1.97 -32.07
N ASP A 141 -4.89 1.08 -32.44
CA ASP A 141 -6.26 1.45 -32.80
C ASP A 141 -7.00 2.06 -31.60
N LYS A 142 -7.95 2.95 -31.89
CA LYS A 142 -8.62 3.77 -30.88
C LYS A 142 -10.13 3.63 -31.01
N PRO A 143 -10.77 2.76 -30.21
CA PRO A 143 -12.22 2.69 -30.12
C PRO A 143 -12.86 4.08 -29.90
N THR A 144 -13.96 4.35 -30.60
CA THR A 144 -14.65 5.65 -30.54
C THR A 144 -15.58 5.76 -29.34
N GLU A 145 -16.14 4.63 -28.89
CA GLU A 145 -16.99 4.54 -27.71
C GLU A 145 -16.13 4.37 -26.45
N LEU A 146 -16.33 5.22 -25.44
CA LEU A 146 -15.49 5.24 -24.25
C LEU A 146 -15.68 4.00 -23.37
N GLU A 147 -16.84 3.36 -23.45
CA GLU A 147 -17.16 2.10 -22.77
C GLU A 147 -16.32 0.93 -23.29
N SER A 148 -15.64 1.09 -24.43
CA SER A 148 -14.67 0.11 -24.94
C SER A 148 -13.37 0.07 -24.14
N TYR A 149 -13.13 1.07 -23.29
CA TYR A 149 -11.97 1.13 -22.40
C TYR A 149 -12.42 0.73 -20.99
N SER A 150 -11.84 -0.33 -20.46
CA SER A 150 -12.06 -0.79 -19.09
C SER A 150 -10.76 -1.28 -18.49
N TYR A 151 -10.63 -1.20 -17.16
CA TYR A 151 -9.43 -1.63 -16.45
C TYR A 151 -9.10 -3.10 -16.80
N LEU A 152 -10.05 -4.00 -16.57
CA LEU A 152 -9.89 -5.43 -16.89
C LEU A 152 -9.67 -5.68 -18.38
N GLY A 153 -10.34 -4.93 -19.27
CA GLY A 153 -10.13 -5.05 -20.71
C GLY A 153 -8.70 -4.74 -21.14
N HIS A 154 -8.03 -3.79 -20.48
CA HIS A 154 -6.62 -3.52 -20.71
C HIS A 154 -5.69 -4.63 -20.18
N ASN A 155 -6.03 -5.27 -19.06
CA ASN A 155 -5.28 -6.43 -18.55
C ASN A 155 -5.41 -7.64 -19.48
N ASP A 156 -6.64 -8.03 -19.83
CA ASP A 156 -6.91 -9.17 -20.72
C ASP A 156 -6.17 -9.02 -22.06
N ARG A 157 -6.10 -7.77 -22.55
CA ARG A 157 -5.43 -7.44 -23.79
C ARG A 157 -3.90 -7.50 -23.68
N LEU A 158 -3.33 -7.14 -22.53
CA LEU A 158 -1.90 -7.34 -22.27
C LEU A 158 -1.55 -8.84 -22.20
N GLU A 159 -2.39 -9.66 -21.58
CA GLU A 159 -2.21 -11.11 -21.58
C GLU A 159 -2.25 -11.70 -22.99
N ALA A 160 -3.25 -11.29 -23.80
CA ALA A 160 -3.35 -11.70 -25.20
C ALA A 160 -2.15 -11.22 -26.02
N PHE A 161 -1.64 -10.01 -25.78
CA PHE A 161 -0.45 -9.49 -26.44
C PHE A 161 0.80 -10.33 -26.12
N ILE A 162 0.99 -10.70 -24.85
CA ILE A 162 2.08 -11.56 -24.40
C ILE A 162 1.99 -12.94 -25.05
N ASP A 163 0.80 -13.55 -25.08
CA ASP A 163 0.56 -14.87 -25.67
C ASP A 163 0.81 -14.89 -27.19
N GLU A 164 0.26 -13.91 -27.93
CA GLU A 164 0.40 -13.84 -29.39
C GLU A 164 1.85 -13.62 -29.85
N LEU A 165 2.63 -12.86 -29.06
CA LEU A 165 4.06 -12.72 -29.31
C LEU A 165 4.91 -13.87 -28.74
N GLY A 166 4.28 -14.77 -27.96
CA GLY A 166 4.93 -15.90 -27.32
C GLY A 166 6.04 -15.48 -26.35
N LEU A 167 5.85 -14.38 -25.62
CA LEU A 167 6.86 -13.85 -24.71
C LEU A 167 6.89 -14.68 -23.42
N THR A 168 8.09 -15.03 -22.97
CA THR A 168 8.36 -15.71 -21.70
C THR A 168 9.62 -15.11 -21.07
N ASP A 169 9.85 -15.38 -19.79
CA ASP A 169 11.02 -14.90 -19.05
C ASP A 169 11.18 -13.37 -19.18
N ILE A 170 10.07 -12.65 -19.05
CA ILE A 170 9.97 -11.23 -19.34
C ILE A 170 10.65 -10.41 -18.24
N ASN A 171 11.56 -9.52 -18.62
CA ASN A 171 12.03 -8.43 -17.77
C ASN A 171 11.09 -7.24 -17.91
N LEU A 172 10.19 -7.07 -16.96
CA LEU A 172 9.13 -6.06 -17.04
C LEU A 172 9.61 -4.72 -16.50
N PHE A 173 9.36 -3.62 -17.21
CA PHE A 173 9.43 -2.26 -16.68
C PHE A 173 8.09 -1.54 -16.86
N VAL A 174 7.56 -0.97 -15.78
CA VAL A 174 6.24 -0.32 -15.77
C VAL A 174 6.26 1.03 -15.06
N GLN A 175 5.38 1.93 -15.51
CA GLN A 175 5.15 3.25 -14.91
C GLN A 175 3.68 3.67 -15.10
N ASP A 176 3.14 4.47 -14.17
CA ASP A 176 1.76 4.99 -14.21
C ASP A 176 0.72 3.88 -14.49
N TRP A 177 -0.23 4.03 -15.43
CA TRP A 177 -1.20 3.02 -15.79
C TRP A 177 -0.58 1.73 -16.33
N GLY A 178 0.61 1.82 -16.91
CA GLY A 178 1.41 0.64 -17.25
C GLY A 178 1.71 -0.22 -16.02
N SER A 179 1.83 0.39 -14.83
CA SER A 179 1.99 -0.34 -13.57
C SER A 179 0.68 -0.98 -13.09
N LEU A 180 -0.44 -0.26 -13.10
CA LEU A 180 -1.74 -0.84 -12.69
C LEU A 180 -2.15 -2.01 -13.60
N ILE A 181 -1.82 -1.93 -14.89
CA ILE A 181 -2.12 -2.99 -15.86
C ILE A 181 -1.09 -4.12 -15.78
N GLY A 182 0.20 -3.77 -15.84
CA GLY A 182 1.30 -4.73 -15.90
C GLY A 182 1.50 -5.51 -14.60
N LEU A 183 1.45 -4.84 -13.44
CA LEU A 183 1.61 -5.48 -12.13
C LEU A 183 0.46 -6.41 -11.80
N ARG A 184 -0.76 -6.11 -12.27
CA ARG A 184 -1.89 -7.04 -12.12
C ARG A 184 -1.64 -8.34 -12.89
N VAL A 185 -1.27 -8.23 -14.18
CA VAL A 185 -0.93 -9.40 -15.01
C VAL A 185 0.25 -10.17 -14.44
N ALA A 186 1.29 -9.47 -13.94
CA ALA A 186 2.45 -10.11 -13.33
C ALA A 186 2.15 -10.81 -12.00
N GLY A 187 1.28 -10.24 -11.17
CA GLY A 187 0.83 -10.86 -9.93
C GLY A 187 -0.01 -12.12 -10.17
N GLU A 188 -0.87 -12.12 -11.18
CA GLU A 188 -1.71 -13.28 -11.54
C GLU A 188 -0.92 -14.36 -12.32
N ASN A 189 0.13 -13.96 -13.03
CA ASN A 189 0.92 -14.84 -13.90
C ASN A 189 2.44 -14.75 -13.61
N PRO A 190 2.90 -14.98 -12.36
CA PRO A 190 4.28 -14.69 -11.97
C PRO A 190 5.32 -15.50 -12.75
N ASP A 191 4.98 -16.69 -13.24
CA ASP A 191 5.88 -17.55 -14.01
C ASP A 191 6.33 -16.95 -15.36
N LEU A 192 5.57 -15.99 -15.92
CA LEU A 192 5.93 -15.34 -17.20
C LEU A 192 7.08 -14.34 -17.07
N PHE A 193 7.36 -13.85 -15.87
CA PHE A 193 8.24 -12.70 -15.65
C PHE A 193 9.55 -13.11 -14.99
N ALA A 194 10.70 -12.88 -15.62
CA ALA A 194 12.01 -13.12 -15.02
C ALA A 194 12.35 -12.08 -13.94
N THR A 195 12.04 -10.82 -14.21
CA THR A 195 12.26 -9.69 -13.30
C THR A 195 11.14 -8.67 -13.44
N ILE A 196 10.94 -7.84 -12.42
CA ILE A 196 10.00 -6.70 -12.47
C ILE A 196 10.73 -5.46 -11.97
N ALA A 197 10.67 -4.37 -12.73
CA ALA A 197 11.11 -3.04 -12.34
C ALA A 197 9.94 -2.06 -12.43
N VAL A 198 9.79 -1.21 -11.42
CA VAL A 198 8.73 -0.19 -11.37
C VAL A 198 9.38 1.18 -11.22
N GLY A 199 8.85 2.17 -11.94
CA GLY A 199 9.09 3.59 -11.66
C GLY A 199 7.76 4.31 -11.57
N ASP A 200 7.55 5.13 -10.54
CA ASP A 200 6.35 5.94 -10.30
C ASP A 200 5.04 5.23 -10.67
N GLY A 201 4.80 4.11 -9.97
CA GLY A 201 3.67 3.21 -10.22
C GLY A 201 3.12 2.59 -8.95
N ALA A 202 1.94 1.97 -9.02
CA ALA A 202 1.28 1.35 -7.89
C ALA A 202 0.33 0.22 -8.32
N LEU A 203 0.02 -0.68 -7.37
CA LEU A 203 -1.10 -1.60 -7.47
C LEU A 203 -1.92 -1.56 -6.16
N PRO A 204 -2.77 -0.54 -5.97
CA PRO A 204 -3.49 -0.36 -4.72
C PRO A 204 -4.55 -1.45 -4.53
N VAL A 205 -4.67 -1.97 -3.30
CA VAL A 205 -5.73 -2.91 -2.90
C VAL A 205 -6.89 -2.11 -2.31
N LEU A 206 -7.94 -1.92 -3.10
CA LEU A 206 -9.14 -1.18 -2.71
C LEU A 206 -10.33 -2.15 -2.56
N PRO A 207 -11.15 -2.04 -1.49
CA PRO A 207 -12.32 -2.92 -1.29
C PRO A 207 -13.35 -2.79 -2.41
N GLU A 208 -14.02 -3.88 -2.76
CA GLU A 208 -15.15 -3.84 -3.70
C GLU A 208 -16.26 -2.88 -3.20
N GLY A 209 -16.86 -2.13 -4.11
CA GLY A 209 -17.93 -1.18 -3.80
C GLY A 209 -17.46 0.20 -3.34
N VAL A 210 -16.16 0.43 -3.20
CA VAL A 210 -15.60 1.78 -3.04
C VAL A 210 -15.62 2.50 -4.38
N GLU A 211 -16.07 3.76 -4.40
CA GLU A 211 -15.97 4.64 -5.56
C GLU A 211 -14.98 5.78 -5.22
N PRO A 212 -13.70 5.69 -5.64
CA PRO A 212 -12.66 6.64 -5.23
C PRO A 212 -12.94 8.08 -5.66
N PHE A 213 -13.53 8.27 -6.84
CA PHE A 213 -13.88 9.59 -7.37
C PHE A 213 -15.28 9.56 -7.96
N PRO A 214 -16.05 10.67 -7.90
CA PRO A 214 -17.35 10.76 -8.55
C PRO A 214 -17.26 10.43 -10.05
N PRO A 215 -18.31 9.83 -10.65
CA PRO A 215 -18.27 9.47 -12.06
C PRO A 215 -18.38 10.73 -12.91
N VAL A 216 -17.53 10.83 -13.93
CA VAL A 216 -17.54 11.95 -14.87
C VAL A 216 -18.15 11.49 -16.19
N GLU A 217 -19.30 12.06 -16.54
CA GLU A 217 -19.93 11.81 -17.83
C GLU A 217 -19.15 12.49 -18.97
N ASN A 218 -19.02 11.80 -20.11
CA ASN A 218 -18.48 12.42 -21.33
C ASN A 218 -19.55 13.33 -21.96
N PRO A 219 -19.32 14.65 -22.02
CA PRO A 219 -20.34 15.56 -22.53
C PRO A 219 -20.43 15.52 -24.06
N ASP A 220 -21.64 15.68 -24.60
CA ASP A 220 -21.87 15.83 -26.05
C ASP A 220 -21.09 17.01 -26.66
N VAL A 221 -20.82 18.04 -25.85
CA VAL A 221 -20.06 19.23 -26.22
C VAL A 221 -18.94 19.41 -25.18
N PRO A 222 -17.67 19.44 -25.60
CA PRO A 222 -16.55 19.69 -24.70
C PRO A 222 -16.71 20.99 -23.91
N ALA A 223 -16.17 21.02 -22.70
CA ALA A 223 -16.21 22.16 -21.83
C ALA A 223 -14.99 23.07 -22.04
N ASP A 224 -15.19 24.38 -22.00
CA ASP A 224 -14.13 25.39 -22.01
C ASP A 224 -13.59 25.56 -20.58
N ILE A 225 -12.78 24.58 -20.15
CA ILE A 225 -12.14 24.53 -18.82
C ILE A 225 -10.65 24.84 -19.00
N PRO A 226 -10.07 25.78 -18.22
CA PRO A 226 -8.64 26.03 -18.29
C PRO A 226 -7.87 24.82 -17.78
N SER A 227 -6.73 24.55 -18.40
CA SER A 227 -5.84 23.49 -17.96
C SER A 227 -5.30 23.72 -16.55
N PRO A 228 -5.39 22.71 -15.65
CA PRO A 228 -4.81 22.78 -14.32
C PRO A 228 -3.27 22.85 -14.37
N PHE A 229 -2.68 22.41 -15.47
CA PHE A 229 -1.22 22.40 -15.67
C PHE A 229 -0.64 23.77 -16.00
N THR A 230 -1.46 24.77 -16.36
CA THR A 230 -0.99 26.15 -16.61
C THR A 230 -0.40 26.84 -15.37
N ALA A 231 -0.63 26.30 -14.17
CA ALA A 231 -0.04 26.77 -12.93
C ALA A 231 1.40 26.26 -12.72
N PHE A 232 1.81 25.21 -13.45
CA PHE A 232 3.15 24.64 -13.35
C PHE A 232 4.14 25.50 -14.15
N PRO A 233 5.33 25.81 -13.58
CA PRO A 233 6.39 26.43 -14.36
C PRO A 233 6.90 25.44 -15.42
N ALA A 234 7.28 25.93 -16.60
CA ALA A 234 7.86 25.10 -17.68
C ALA A 234 9.02 24.24 -17.15
N GLN A 235 10.01 24.88 -16.52
CA GLN A 235 11.02 24.16 -15.75
C GLN A 235 10.47 23.84 -14.38
N GLN A 236 10.29 22.55 -14.09
CA GLN A 236 9.88 22.11 -12.77
C GLN A 236 10.88 22.52 -11.67
N VAL A 237 10.32 22.70 -10.49
CA VAL A 237 11.05 22.97 -9.24
C VAL A 237 10.84 21.81 -8.28
N PRO A 238 11.75 21.62 -7.29
CA PRO A 238 11.53 20.63 -6.24
C PRO A 238 10.16 20.80 -5.56
N PHE A 239 9.35 19.74 -5.59
CA PHE A 239 8.12 19.56 -4.83
C PHE A 239 8.38 18.90 -3.48
N TYR A 240 9.52 18.23 -3.31
CA TYR A 240 9.91 17.51 -2.09
C TYR A 240 11.28 17.93 -1.56
N ASP A 241 11.44 17.86 -0.23
CA ASP A 241 12.72 17.83 0.47
C ASP A 241 12.91 16.42 1.05
N GLY A 242 13.61 15.57 0.30
CA GLY A 242 13.64 14.13 0.59
C GLY A 242 12.28 13.49 0.30
N CYS A 243 11.61 12.99 1.33
CA CYS A 243 10.26 12.40 1.24
C CYS A 243 9.16 13.36 1.71
N GLU A 244 9.51 14.55 2.19
CA GLU A 244 8.56 15.51 2.73
C GLU A 244 8.13 16.51 1.65
N PRO A 245 6.82 16.70 1.40
CA PRO A 245 6.36 17.65 0.40
C PRO A 245 6.61 19.10 0.87
N ILE A 246 7.17 19.93 -0.01
CA ILE A 246 7.49 21.35 0.21
C ILE A 246 6.21 22.21 0.25
N LEU A 247 5.16 21.78 -0.44
CA LEU A 247 3.83 22.38 -0.45
C LEU A 247 2.81 21.29 -0.03
N GLY A 248 1.82 21.64 0.79
CA GLY A 248 0.84 20.67 1.30
C GLY A 248 0.07 19.95 0.18
N PRO A 249 -0.39 18.70 0.41
CA PRO A 249 -1.07 17.92 -0.63
C PRO A 249 -2.37 18.60 -1.05
N ASP A 250 -2.61 18.65 -2.37
CA ASP A 250 -3.91 19.05 -2.92
C ASP A 250 -4.75 17.79 -3.13
N GLU A 251 -5.59 17.47 -2.15
CA GLU A 251 -6.45 16.27 -2.16
C GLU A 251 -7.48 16.27 -3.32
N GLY A 252 -7.72 17.41 -3.98
CA GLY A 252 -8.61 17.53 -5.14
C GLY A 252 -7.96 17.26 -6.50
N TYR A 253 -6.62 17.21 -6.56
CA TYR A 253 -5.85 17.24 -7.80
C TYR A 253 -6.23 16.15 -8.81
N PHE A 254 -6.38 14.90 -8.36
CA PHE A 254 -6.66 13.78 -9.27
C PHE A 254 -8.12 13.78 -9.78
N GLY A 255 -9.07 14.26 -8.98
CA GLY A 255 -10.46 14.44 -9.42
C GLY A 255 -10.58 15.50 -10.51
N ASP A 256 -9.89 16.63 -10.33
CA ASP A 256 -9.80 17.70 -11.34
C ASP A 256 -9.12 17.22 -12.62
N TRP A 257 -8.11 16.36 -12.50
CA TRP A 257 -7.47 15.69 -13.64
C TRP A 257 -8.43 14.78 -14.42
N ILE A 258 -9.27 13.98 -13.74
CA ILE A 258 -10.30 13.16 -14.39
C ILE A 258 -11.28 14.06 -15.16
N ILE A 259 -11.76 15.14 -14.54
CA ILE A 259 -12.69 16.09 -15.17
C ILE A 259 -12.03 16.76 -16.37
N TYR A 260 -10.79 17.24 -16.24
CA TYR A 260 -10.05 17.90 -17.30
C TYR A 260 -9.87 16.98 -18.51
N SER A 261 -9.34 15.78 -18.29
CA SER A 261 -9.12 14.78 -19.34
C SER A 261 -10.42 14.43 -20.05
N MET A 262 -11.48 14.11 -19.29
CA MET A 262 -12.74 13.68 -19.88
C MET A 262 -13.45 14.79 -20.66
N THR A 263 -13.46 16.02 -20.14
CA THR A 263 -14.42 17.04 -20.56
C THR A 263 -13.82 18.23 -21.30
N ALA A 264 -12.54 18.57 -21.08
CA ALA A 264 -11.99 19.82 -21.58
C ALA A 264 -11.77 19.78 -23.10
N GLU A 265 -12.10 20.88 -23.77
CA GLU A 265 -11.76 21.11 -25.18
C GLU A 265 -10.25 21.31 -25.37
N SER A 266 -9.57 21.88 -24.36
CA SER A 266 -8.15 22.22 -24.42
C SER A 266 -7.19 21.06 -24.11
N PHE A 267 -7.70 19.86 -23.84
CA PHE A 267 -6.86 18.73 -23.44
C PHE A 267 -5.90 18.31 -24.56
N HIS A 268 -4.60 18.42 -24.28
CA HIS A 268 -3.50 17.95 -25.12
C HIS A 268 -2.59 17.02 -24.32
N ALA A 269 -2.07 15.97 -24.95
CA ALA A 269 -1.24 14.99 -24.25
C ALA A 269 0.11 15.62 -23.86
N SER A 270 0.70 16.39 -24.78
CA SER A 270 1.97 17.09 -24.58
C SER A 270 1.96 18.02 -23.37
N GLU A 271 0.86 18.74 -23.13
CA GLU A 271 0.72 19.66 -22.00
C GLU A 271 0.88 18.97 -20.65
N VAL A 272 0.37 17.74 -20.54
CA VAL A 272 0.45 16.93 -19.32
C VAL A 272 1.86 16.41 -19.12
N VAL A 273 2.49 15.92 -20.21
CA VAL A 273 3.85 15.40 -20.14
C VAL A 273 4.82 16.52 -19.78
N GLU A 274 4.77 17.66 -20.48
CA GLU A 274 5.60 18.84 -20.20
C GLU A 274 5.45 19.33 -18.75
N ALA A 275 4.24 19.36 -18.22
CA ALA A 275 4.02 19.83 -16.85
C ALA A 275 4.56 18.88 -15.78
N LEU A 276 4.77 17.61 -16.13
CA LEU A 276 5.14 16.52 -15.23
C LEU A 276 6.49 15.86 -15.61
N THR A 277 7.31 16.55 -16.39
CA THR A 277 8.75 16.29 -16.57
C THR A 277 9.57 17.30 -15.79
N TRP A 278 10.74 16.89 -15.34
CA TRP A 278 11.72 17.77 -14.72
C TRP A 278 12.34 18.71 -15.76
N TYR A 279 12.70 18.23 -16.95
CA TYR A 279 13.26 19.06 -18.01
C TYR A 279 12.19 19.47 -19.03
N ASP A 280 12.26 20.72 -19.50
CA ASP A 280 11.43 21.24 -20.59
C ASP A 280 11.57 20.34 -21.83
N LEU A 281 10.44 19.88 -22.37
CA LEU A 281 10.36 19.24 -23.66
C LEU A 281 10.61 20.25 -24.77
N THR A 282 11.24 19.80 -25.85
CA THR A 282 11.29 20.59 -27.08
C THR A 282 9.93 20.57 -27.77
N ALA A 283 9.64 21.60 -28.57
CA ALA A 283 8.41 21.64 -29.37
C ALA A 283 8.25 20.46 -30.33
N GLU A 284 9.35 19.79 -30.72
CA GLU A 284 9.30 18.58 -31.55
C GLU A 284 8.91 17.34 -30.72
N GLU A 285 9.32 17.27 -29.45
CA GLU A 285 8.91 16.23 -28.50
C GLU A 285 7.47 16.39 -28.04
N GLU A 286 7.03 17.63 -27.73
CA GLU A 286 5.62 17.94 -27.50
C GLU A 286 4.75 17.47 -28.67
N ALA A 287 5.16 17.79 -29.90
CA ALA A 287 4.45 17.35 -31.11
C ALA A 287 4.42 15.82 -31.27
N ALA A 288 5.44 15.11 -30.78
CA ALA A 288 5.46 13.65 -30.79
C ALA A 288 4.47 13.02 -29.79
N TYR A 289 4.21 13.69 -28.66
CA TYR A 289 3.16 13.29 -27.73
C TYR A 289 1.75 13.56 -28.24
N ASP A 290 1.57 14.63 -29.03
CA ASP A 290 0.27 14.93 -29.65
C ASP A 290 0.03 14.19 -30.97
N ALA A 291 1.08 13.66 -31.62
CA ALA A 291 1.00 12.93 -32.89
C ALA A 291 -0.07 11.81 -32.94
N PRO A 292 -0.31 11.00 -31.88
CA PRO A 292 -1.39 10.02 -31.87
C PRO A 292 -2.80 10.61 -32.02
N PHE A 293 -2.98 11.91 -31.74
CA PHE A 293 -4.27 12.54 -31.46
C PHE A 293 -4.54 13.81 -32.32
N PRO A 294 -4.64 13.69 -33.66
CA PRO A 294 -4.85 14.85 -34.53
C PRO A 294 -6.21 15.54 -34.34
N SER A 295 -7.18 14.86 -33.72
CA SER A 295 -8.45 15.45 -33.27
C SER A 295 -8.93 14.73 -32.00
N ARG A 296 -9.94 15.30 -31.35
CA ARG A 296 -10.59 14.72 -30.17
C ARG A 296 -11.16 13.33 -30.41
N ASP A 297 -11.53 12.99 -31.65
CA ASP A 297 -12.07 11.67 -32.01
C ASP A 297 -11.05 10.54 -31.77
N TYR A 298 -9.75 10.87 -31.80
CA TYR A 298 -8.66 9.94 -31.48
C TYR A 298 -8.35 9.90 -29.99
N MET A 299 -8.94 10.76 -29.16
CA MET A 299 -8.60 10.87 -27.74
C MET A 299 -9.48 9.97 -26.85
N GLY A 300 -9.98 8.83 -27.34
CA GLY A 300 -10.78 7.92 -26.51
C GLY A 300 -10.00 7.42 -25.29
N GLY A 301 -8.85 6.77 -25.55
CA GLY A 301 -7.94 6.27 -24.51
C GLY A 301 -7.51 7.34 -23.50
N PRO A 302 -6.84 8.43 -23.92
CA PRO A 302 -6.32 9.41 -22.97
C PRO A 302 -7.38 10.24 -22.26
N ARG A 303 -8.65 10.22 -22.70
CA ARG A 303 -9.71 10.85 -21.91
C ARG A 303 -10.23 9.91 -20.83
N THR A 304 -10.31 8.61 -21.13
CA THR A 304 -10.93 7.63 -20.24
C THR A 304 -9.98 7.05 -19.20
N PHE A 305 -8.68 6.89 -19.50
CA PHE A 305 -7.71 6.25 -18.59
C PHE A 305 -7.80 6.74 -17.14
N PRO A 306 -7.76 8.06 -16.84
CA PRO A 306 -7.86 8.55 -15.46
C PRO A 306 -9.12 8.06 -14.72
N SER A 307 -10.27 8.01 -15.40
CA SER A 307 -11.54 7.57 -14.81
C SER A 307 -11.60 6.06 -14.54
N LEU A 308 -10.73 5.27 -15.18
CA LEU A 308 -10.66 3.82 -14.96
C LEU A 308 -10.22 3.47 -13.54
N VAL A 309 -9.67 4.43 -12.76
CA VAL A 309 -9.32 4.21 -11.35
C VAL A 309 -10.55 3.78 -10.53
N ASN A 310 -11.75 4.20 -10.93
CA ASN A 310 -13.00 3.80 -10.30
C ASN A 310 -13.38 2.33 -10.55
N GLN A 311 -12.69 1.65 -11.48
CA GLN A 311 -12.89 0.22 -11.76
C GLN A 311 -11.85 -0.68 -11.08
N VAL A 312 -10.82 -0.11 -10.45
CA VAL A 312 -9.77 -0.83 -9.71
C VAL A 312 -10.29 -1.51 -8.42
N PRO A 313 -11.20 -0.91 -7.64
CA PRO A 313 -11.73 -1.53 -6.43
C PRO A 313 -12.28 -2.94 -6.63
N GLY A 314 -11.84 -3.87 -5.78
CA GLY A 314 -12.17 -5.29 -5.85
C GLY A 314 -11.37 -6.11 -6.88
N GLN A 315 -10.50 -5.50 -7.70
CA GLN A 315 -9.85 -6.19 -8.83
C GLN A 315 -8.38 -6.56 -8.60
N THR A 316 -7.73 -6.04 -7.56
CA THR A 316 -6.26 -6.08 -7.42
C THR A 316 -5.74 -6.96 -6.27
N ALA A 317 -6.61 -7.44 -5.38
CA ALA A 317 -6.20 -8.16 -4.18
C ALA A 317 -5.44 -9.47 -4.48
N GLU A 318 -5.91 -10.25 -5.46
CA GLU A 318 -5.27 -11.51 -5.86
C GLU A 318 -3.89 -11.24 -6.48
N ALA A 319 -3.82 -10.30 -7.42
CA ALA A 319 -2.54 -9.90 -8.02
C ALA A 319 -1.55 -9.36 -6.98
N TRP A 320 -2.01 -8.57 -6.00
CA TRP A 320 -1.15 -8.09 -4.92
C TRP A 320 -0.59 -9.23 -4.07
N GLN A 321 -1.40 -10.25 -3.75
CA GLN A 321 -0.89 -11.46 -3.07
C GLN A 321 0.16 -12.19 -3.91
N GLY A 322 -0.06 -12.27 -5.23
CA GLY A 322 0.92 -12.84 -6.17
C GLY A 322 2.24 -12.06 -6.18
N LEU A 323 2.18 -10.73 -6.16
CA LEU A 323 3.37 -9.88 -6.07
C LEU A 323 4.09 -10.04 -4.73
N MET A 324 3.38 -10.08 -3.60
CA MET A 324 4.02 -10.33 -2.29
C MET A 324 4.76 -11.68 -2.26
N ALA A 325 4.24 -12.68 -2.99
CA ALA A 325 4.86 -13.99 -3.14
C ALA A 325 5.91 -14.06 -4.28
N PHE A 326 6.16 -12.97 -5.01
CA PHE A 326 7.10 -12.95 -6.12
C PHE A 326 8.54 -12.95 -5.57
N ASP A 327 9.18 -14.12 -5.57
CA ASP A 327 10.53 -14.32 -5.02
C ASP A 327 11.66 -13.99 -6.03
N LYS A 328 11.32 -13.63 -7.28
CA LYS A 328 12.28 -13.25 -8.33
C LYS A 328 12.64 -11.76 -8.23
N PRO A 329 13.78 -11.31 -8.80
CA PRO A 329 14.26 -9.94 -8.61
C PRO A 329 13.22 -8.86 -8.95
N PHE A 330 12.97 -7.96 -7.99
CA PHE A 330 12.02 -6.86 -8.08
C PHE A 330 12.70 -5.53 -7.74
N LEU A 331 12.75 -4.58 -8.67
CA LEU A 331 13.46 -3.30 -8.52
C LEU A 331 12.49 -2.12 -8.50
N THR A 332 12.83 -1.07 -7.75
CA THR A 332 12.12 0.20 -7.76
C THR A 332 13.10 1.34 -8.11
N LEU A 333 12.80 2.08 -9.18
CA LEU A 333 13.55 3.27 -9.62
C LEU A 333 12.56 4.43 -9.71
N TRP A 334 12.49 5.25 -8.67
CA TRP A 334 11.45 6.28 -8.52
C TRP A 334 11.96 7.67 -8.93
N ALA A 335 11.06 8.58 -9.28
CA ALA A 335 11.39 9.99 -9.35
C ALA A 335 11.52 10.60 -7.96
N SER A 336 12.41 11.57 -7.79
CA SER A 336 12.43 12.39 -6.57
C SER A 336 11.45 13.56 -6.60
N ASN A 337 10.84 13.86 -7.77
CA ASN A 337 10.01 15.05 -7.97
C ASN A 337 8.64 14.78 -8.62
N ASP A 338 8.02 13.62 -8.40
CA ASP A 338 6.63 13.39 -8.83
C ASP A 338 5.65 13.81 -7.70
N PRO A 339 4.82 14.85 -7.92
CA PRO A 339 3.90 15.39 -6.92
C PRO A 339 2.69 14.47 -6.63
N GLY A 340 2.48 13.42 -7.44
CA GLY A 340 1.39 12.48 -7.30
C GLY A 340 1.64 11.38 -6.25
N GLN A 341 0.58 10.66 -5.90
CA GLN A 341 0.67 9.51 -4.98
C GLN A 341 1.60 8.42 -5.52
N LEU A 342 1.63 8.21 -6.84
CA LEU A 342 2.50 7.24 -7.50
C LEU A 342 3.99 7.51 -7.25
N GLY A 343 4.37 8.79 -7.24
CA GLY A 343 5.69 9.28 -6.90
C GLY A 343 6.06 9.24 -5.43
N SER A 344 5.13 8.96 -4.51
CA SER A 344 5.40 9.08 -3.07
C SER A 344 6.43 8.06 -2.55
N CYS A 345 7.20 8.45 -1.52
CA CYS A 345 8.09 7.52 -0.81
C CYS A 345 7.32 6.35 -0.17
N ALA A 346 6.12 6.62 0.35
CA ALA A 346 5.27 5.59 0.93
C ALA A 346 4.90 4.50 -0.08
N THR A 347 4.58 4.89 -1.32
CA THR A 347 4.25 3.93 -2.38
C THR A 347 5.46 3.09 -2.78
N GLN A 348 6.64 3.70 -2.94
CA GLN A 348 7.87 2.95 -3.20
C GLN A 348 8.19 1.98 -2.06
N GLN A 349 8.13 2.45 -0.80
CA GLN A 349 8.46 1.66 0.37
C GLN A 349 7.50 0.48 0.56
N ASN A 350 6.21 0.67 0.23
CA ASN A 350 5.24 -0.42 0.28
C ASN A 350 5.63 -1.61 -0.62
N PHE A 351 6.23 -1.39 -1.79
CA PHE A 351 6.76 -2.48 -2.60
C PHE A 351 7.99 -3.13 -1.97
N ILE A 352 8.93 -2.31 -1.46
CA ILE A 352 10.18 -2.79 -0.86
C ILE A 352 9.90 -3.68 0.36
N ASP A 353 8.93 -3.29 1.20
CA ASP A 353 8.62 -4.00 2.44
C ASP A 353 7.82 -5.28 2.23
N ASN A 354 6.99 -5.36 1.17
CA ASN A 354 6.01 -6.43 1.02
C ASN A 354 6.32 -7.41 -0.11
N VAL A 355 7.10 -7.03 -1.13
CA VAL A 355 7.47 -7.92 -2.23
C VAL A 355 8.78 -8.62 -1.89
N ARG A 356 8.76 -9.94 -1.72
CA ARG A 356 9.95 -10.72 -1.33
C ARG A 356 11.13 -10.53 -2.28
N GLY A 357 10.86 -10.48 -3.57
CA GLY A 357 11.85 -10.24 -4.63
C GLY A 357 12.55 -8.89 -4.58
N ALA A 358 12.03 -7.94 -3.79
CA ALA A 358 12.63 -6.64 -3.57
C ALA A 358 13.79 -6.69 -2.58
N GLU A 359 13.85 -7.70 -1.71
CA GLU A 359 14.90 -7.78 -0.69
C GLU A 359 16.31 -7.78 -1.33
N GLY A 360 17.14 -6.84 -0.88
CA GLY A 360 18.53 -6.70 -1.33
C GLY A 360 18.72 -6.16 -2.74
N GLN A 361 17.65 -5.73 -3.43
CA GLN A 361 17.77 -5.09 -4.74
C GLN A 361 18.20 -3.61 -4.61
N PRO A 362 18.89 -3.05 -5.63
CA PRO A 362 19.44 -1.69 -5.56
C PRO A 362 18.38 -0.61 -5.84
N HIS A 363 17.33 -0.55 -5.00
CA HIS A 363 16.28 0.46 -5.07
C HIS A 363 16.86 1.88 -4.98
N ASP A 364 16.32 2.81 -5.77
CA ASP A 364 16.79 4.19 -5.74
C ASP A 364 15.72 5.21 -6.16
N ARG A 365 16.03 6.49 -5.94
CA ARG A 365 15.25 7.64 -6.40
C ARG A 365 16.11 8.60 -7.20
N LEU A 366 15.59 9.08 -8.32
CA LEU A 366 16.27 9.89 -9.31
C LEU A 366 16.05 11.39 -9.04
N PRO A 367 17.09 12.15 -8.66
CA PRO A 367 16.97 13.50 -8.07
C PRO A 367 16.48 14.59 -9.03
N GLU A 368 16.68 14.42 -10.34
CA GLU A 368 16.32 15.37 -11.40
C GLU A 368 15.30 14.70 -12.34
N SER A 369 14.22 14.19 -11.78
CA SER A 369 13.13 13.56 -12.55
C SER A 369 11.80 13.76 -11.85
N SER A 370 10.74 13.83 -12.64
CA SER A 370 9.35 13.88 -12.19
C SER A 370 8.58 12.66 -12.72
N HIS A 371 7.25 12.73 -12.73
CA HIS A 371 6.35 11.61 -13.01
C HIS A 371 6.71 10.85 -14.29
N PHE A 372 7.05 11.57 -15.37
CA PHE A 372 7.55 10.99 -16.61
C PHE A 372 9.08 10.82 -16.58
N LEU A 373 9.58 10.10 -15.57
CA LEU A 373 11.01 9.90 -15.31
C LEU A 373 11.80 9.33 -16.48
N GLN A 374 11.14 8.69 -17.45
CA GLN A 374 11.74 8.15 -18.65
C GLN A 374 12.12 9.23 -19.67
N ASP A 375 11.35 10.33 -19.74
CA ASP A 375 11.76 11.51 -20.52
C ASP A 375 12.92 12.23 -19.83
N ASP A 376 12.88 12.34 -18.50
CA ASP A 376 13.91 13.06 -17.77
C ASP A 376 15.24 12.33 -17.74
N GLN A 377 15.18 11.01 -17.50
CA GLN A 377 16.32 10.18 -17.15
C GLN A 377 16.26 8.78 -17.77
N GLY A 378 15.59 8.59 -18.91
CA GLY A 378 15.45 7.29 -19.57
C GLY A 378 16.79 6.58 -19.82
N THR A 379 17.81 7.29 -20.30
CA THR A 379 19.15 6.71 -20.47
C THR A 379 19.74 6.20 -19.15
N GLU A 380 19.57 6.95 -18.05
CA GLU A 380 20.06 6.55 -16.72
C GLU A 380 19.29 5.34 -16.18
N ILE A 381 17.96 5.34 -16.30
CA ILE A 381 17.12 4.19 -15.92
C ILE A 381 17.56 2.94 -16.68
N ALA A 382 17.73 3.03 -18.00
CA ALA A 382 18.15 1.89 -18.81
C ALA A 382 19.56 1.40 -18.46
N ASN A 383 20.51 2.29 -18.18
CA ASN A 383 21.84 1.88 -17.71
C ASN A 383 21.76 1.10 -16.39
N ARG A 384 20.93 1.57 -15.44
CA ARG A 384 20.72 0.88 -14.16
C ARG A 384 20.07 -0.48 -14.33
N LEU A 385 19.10 -0.60 -15.24
CA LEU A 385 18.51 -1.90 -15.58
C LEU A 385 19.56 -2.85 -16.16
N VAL A 386 20.40 -2.40 -17.10
CA VAL A 386 21.49 -3.21 -17.67
C VAL A 386 22.49 -3.65 -16.60
N ASP A 387 22.93 -2.72 -15.74
CA ASP A 387 23.84 -3.03 -14.63
C ASP A 387 23.21 -4.02 -13.64
N TRP A 388 21.92 -3.86 -13.36
CA TRP A 388 21.15 -4.73 -12.49
C TRP A 388 21.05 -6.14 -13.09
N TYR A 389 20.61 -6.27 -14.34
CA TYR A 389 20.54 -7.57 -15.01
C TYR A 389 21.90 -8.27 -15.07
N ALA A 390 22.97 -7.54 -15.39
CA ALA A 390 24.33 -8.10 -15.38
C ALA A 390 24.76 -8.60 -13.99
N SER A 391 24.27 -7.98 -12.90
CA SER A 391 24.54 -8.42 -11.54
C SER A 391 23.83 -9.73 -11.16
N LEU A 392 22.71 -10.06 -11.85
CA LEU A 392 21.97 -11.30 -11.66
C LEU A 392 22.63 -12.51 -12.34
N ASP A 393 23.41 -12.29 -13.40
CA ASP A 393 24.09 -13.34 -14.20
C ASP A 393 25.47 -13.76 -13.67
N GLU A 394 26.04 -13.03 -12.72
CA GLU A 394 27.33 -13.35 -12.12
C GLU A 394 27.25 -14.72 -11.40
N PRO A 395 28.03 -15.75 -11.83
CA PRO A 395 27.94 -17.07 -11.25
C PRO A 395 28.47 -17.05 -9.82
N THR A 396 27.56 -17.14 -8.84
CA THR A 396 27.92 -17.35 -7.44
C THR A 396 28.71 -18.66 -7.31
N ALA A 397 29.98 -18.56 -6.96
CA ALA A 397 30.89 -19.70 -6.89
C ALA A 397 30.49 -20.65 -5.75
N SER A 398 29.94 -21.82 -6.12
CA SER A 398 29.61 -22.91 -5.18
C SER A 398 30.89 -23.65 -4.68
N PRO A 399 31.08 -23.89 -3.37
CA PRO A 399 32.10 -24.83 -2.90
C PRO A 399 31.54 -26.26 -2.80
N ALA A 400 32.21 -27.20 -3.47
CA ALA A 400 31.88 -28.63 -3.48
C ALA A 400 32.17 -29.36 -2.15
N ALA A 401 31.41 -30.44 -1.92
CA ALA A 401 31.45 -31.32 -0.73
C ALA A 401 32.87 -31.82 -0.33
N PRO A 402 33.15 -32.01 0.98
CA PRO A 402 34.47 -32.44 1.43
C PRO A 402 34.68 -33.95 1.23
N GLY A 403 35.56 -34.28 0.29
CA GLY A 403 36.20 -35.58 0.17
C GLY A 403 37.73 -35.43 0.00
N SER A 404 38.45 -35.58 1.12
CA SER A 404 39.90 -35.85 1.26
C SER A 404 40.91 -34.91 0.57
N ASP A 405 41.54 -34.11 1.43
CA ASP A 405 42.92 -33.61 1.42
C ASP A 405 43.44 -32.65 0.33
N VAL A 406 43.55 -31.39 0.81
CA VAL A 406 44.61 -30.38 0.63
C VAL A 406 44.71 -29.64 -0.72
N SER A 407 44.08 -28.45 -0.76
CA SER A 407 44.77 -27.16 -0.97
C SER A 407 43.84 -25.95 -0.74
N ASP A 408 44.32 -25.00 0.06
CA ASP A 408 43.89 -23.63 0.39
C ASP A 408 42.68 -22.97 -0.33
N GLY A 409 41.74 -22.47 0.48
CA GLY A 409 41.27 -21.07 0.45
C GLY A 409 40.04 -20.70 -0.40
N ALA A 410 38.83 -20.74 0.21
CA ALA A 410 37.77 -19.72 0.15
C ALA A 410 36.58 -20.19 1.00
N ALA A 411 36.17 -19.37 1.98
CA ALA A 411 35.13 -19.66 2.97
C ALA A 411 33.72 -19.53 2.36
N ALA A 412 32.77 -20.32 2.85
CA ALA A 412 31.34 -20.18 2.54
C ALA A 412 30.83 -18.87 3.16
N ASP A 413 30.04 -18.08 2.42
CA ASP A 413 29.38 -16.89 2.98
C ASP A 413 28.48 -17.31 4.14
N GLU A 414 28.87 -16.91 5.35
CA GLU A 414 28.13 -17.17 6.58
C GLU A 414 26.83 -16.36 6.57
N ALA A 415 25.71 -17.00 6.96
CA ALA A 415 24.43 -16.33 7.12
C ALA A 415 24.58 -15.08 7.98
N ARG A 416 24.17 -13.92 7.45
CA ARG A 416 24.18 -12.66 8.17
C ARG A 416 22.93 -12.63 9.05
N VAL A 417 23.12 -12.46 10.36
CA VAL A 417 22.03 -12.43 11.34
C VAL A 417 22.22 -11.22 12.25
N GLY A 418 21.18 -10.86 13.01
CA GLY A 418 21.32 -9.84 14.04
C GLY A 418 22.23 -10.37 15.15
N TYR A 419 23.11 -9.55 15.71
CA TYR A 419 23.94 -9.91 16.86
C TYR A 419 23.67 -8.98 18.04
N GLU A 420 23.84 -9.50 19.26
CA GLU A 420 23.66 -8.74 20.49
C GLU A 420 24.98 -8.52 21.25
N LEU A 421 25.20 -7.29 21.69
CA LEU A 421 26.25 -6.88 22.61
C LEU A 421 25.65 -6.47 23.96
N LEU A 422 26.41 -6.68 25.03
CA LEU A 422 26.07 -6.18 26.37
C LEU A 422 27.14 -5.20 26.84
N GLU A 423 26.71 -4.03 27.29
CA GLU A 423 27.56 -3.04 27.94
C GLU A 423 27.30 -3.04 29.46
N ARG A 424 28.35 -3.17 30.27
CA ARG A 424 28.28 -3.00 31.72
C ARG A 424 28.43 -1.53 32.09
N MET A 425 27.42 -1.00 32.78
CA MET A 425 27.38 0.35 33.30
C MET A 425 28.09 0.46 34.66
N ASP A 426 28.46 1.68 35.06
CA ASP A 426 29.16 1.96 36.32
C ASP A 426 28.32 1.64 37.57
N ASP A 427 26.99 1.70 37.45
CA ASP A 427 26.04 1.36 38.52
C ASP A 427 25.78 -0.15 38.67
N GLY A 428 26.34 -0.97 37.77
CA GLY A 428 26.23 -2.42 37.78
C GLY A 428 25.13 -2.98 36.88
N THR A 429 24.30 -2.14 36.26
CA THR A 429 23.33 -2.56 35.23
C THR A 429 24.03 -2.94 33.92
N MET A 430 23.33 -3.65 33.04
CA MET A 430 23.84 -3.98 31.70
C MET A 430 22.91 -3.43 30.61
N ARG A 431 23.42 -2.74 29.59
CA ARG A 431 22.63 -2.36 28.40
C ARG A 431 22.80 -3.40 27.31
N ALA A 432 21.69 -3.82 26.70
CA ALA A 432 21.68 -4.72 25.56
C ALA A 432 21.55 -3.92 24.27
N TRP A 433 22.46 -4.16 23.33
CA TRP A 433 22.54 -3.52 22.02
C TRP A 433 22.39 -4.56 20.93
N ILE A 434 21.51 -4.34 19.96
CA ILE A 434 21.32 -5.25 18.82
C ILE A 434 21.81 -4.55 17.56
N SER A 435 22.52 -5.28 16.69
CA SER A 435 22.98 -4.73 15.42
C SER A 435 21.78 -4.30 14.58
N ALA A 436 21.76 -3.05 14.15
CA ALA A 436 20.69 -2.52 13.31
C ALA A 436 20.72 -3.17 11.91
N ASP A 437 21.90 -3.56 11.45
CA ASP A 437 22.10 -4.24 10.17
C ASP A 437 22.70 -5.65 10.43
N PRO A 438 22.19 -6.73 9.80
CA PRO A 438 22.72 -8.08 9.99
C PRO A 438 24.21 -8.18 9.63
N MET A 439 24.98 -8.93 10.43
CA MET A 439 26.41 -9.19 10.20
C MET A 439 26.74 -10.68 10.19
N THR A 440 27.90 -11.06 9.66
CA THR A 440 28.41 -12.45 9.70
C THR A 440 28.96 -12.78 11.08
N ARG A 441 29.12 -14.08 11.38
CA ARG A 441 29.75 -14.50 12.64
C ARG A 441 31.21 -14.04 12.69
N GLU A 442 31.94 -14.10 11.58
CA GLU A 442 33.31 -13.58 11.50
C GLU A 442 33.38 -12.07 11.77
N GLU A 443 32.51 -11.25 11.17
CA GLU A 443 32.45 -9.80 11.47
C GLU A 443 32.16 -9.56 12.96
N PHE A 444 31.19 -10.27 13.53
CA PHE A 444 30.88 -10.14 14.95
C PHE A 444 32.05 -10.62 15.85
N GLU A 445 32.70 -11.73 15.52
CA GLU A 445 33.82 -12.31 16.27
C GLU A 445 35.08 -11.45 16.21
N THR A 446 35.25 -10.66 15.15
CA THR A 446 36.41 -9.75 14.98
C THR A 446 36.27 -8.41 15.71
N LEU A 447 35.08 -8.03 16.19
CA LEU A 447 34.89 -6.80 16.98
C LEU A 447 35.78 -6.77 18.23
N GLU A 448 36.62 -5.73 18.37
CA GLU A 448 37.43 -5.49 19.57
C GLU A 448 36.63 -4.69 20.61
N LEU A 449 36.21 -5.35 21.69
CA LEU A 449 35.37 -4.75 22.73
C LEU A 449 36.20 -4.20 23.91
N PRO A 450 35.84 -3.02 24.47
CA PRO A 450 36.36 -2.53 25.74
C PRO A 450 36.05 -3.48 26.91
N VAL A 451 36.75 -3.31 28.03
CA VAL A 451 36.65 -4.21 29.21
C VAL A 451 35.23 -4.34 29.80
N ASN A 452 34.37 -3.34 29.57
CA ASN A 452 32.99 -3.32 30.05
C ASN A 452 31.98 -3.81 28.99
N TRP A 453 32.41 -4.22 27.80
CA TRP A 453 31.54 -4.71 26.74
C TRP A 453 31.73 -6.21 26.52
N PHE A 454 30.64 -6.92 26.23
CA PHE A 454 30.61 -8.38 26.09
C PHE A 454 29.84 -8.75 24.83
N LYS A 455 30.38 -9.69 24.06
CA LYS A 455 29.64 -10.34 22.98
C LYS A 455 28.62 -11.27 23.62
N ASN A 456 27.36 -11.17 23.23
CA ASN A 456 26.35 -12.13 23.63
C ASN A 456 26.15 -13.17 22.54
N GLN A 457 25.10 -13.05 21.73
CA GLN A 457 24.67 -14.13 20.83
C GLN A 457 24.01 -13.61 19.54
N PRO A 458 23.95 -14.44 18.48
CA PRO A 458 23.14 -14.17 17.30
C PRO A 458 21.64 -14.22 17.63
N ARG A 459 20.83 -13.49 16.87
CA ARG A 459 19.36 -13.51 16.87
C ARG A 459 18.86 -13.73 15.44
N GLU A 460 17.94 -14.67 15.27
CA GLU A 460 17.11 -14.73 14.06
C GLU A 460 16.20 -13.49 14.05
N THR A 461 16.08 -12.83 12.89
CA THR A 461 15.21 -11.66 12.73
C THR A 461 13.74 -12.08 12.91
N SER A 462 13.10 -11.47 13.91
CA SER A 462 11.65 -11.30 14.11
C SER A 462 10.73 -12.49 13.81
N LEU A 463 10.89 -13.62 14.49
CA LEU A 463 10.01 -14.79 14.29
C LEU A 463 8.64 -14.74 14.97
N ASP A 464 8.34 -13.77 15.85
CA ASP A 464 7.18 -13.90 16.75
C ASP A 464 6.36 -12.59 16.91
N GLY A 465 6.28 -11.75 15.86
CA GLY A 465 5.33 -10.62 15.77
C GLY A 465 5.45 -9.47 16.80
N GLY A 466 6.51 -9.45 17.61
CA GLY A 466 6.77 -8.36 18.56
C GLY A 466 7.37 -7.11 17.94
N ARG A 467 6.89 -5.93 18.36
CA ARG A 467 7.39 -4.61 17.97
C ARG A 467 8.05 -3.92 19.16
N PHE A 468 9.35 -3.66 19.04
CA PHE A 468 10.09 -2.90 20.03
C PHE A 468 9.72 -1.40 19.95
N LEU A 469 9.16 -0.86 21.03
CA LEU A 469 8.68 0.52 21.07
C LEU A 469 9.75 1.48 21.63
N GLY A 470 10.53 1.04 22.63
CA GLY A 470 11.57 1.86 23.22
C GLY A 470 12.32 1.21 24.39
N SER A 471 13.41 1.84 24.82
CA SER A 471 14.13 1.48 26.05
C SER A 471 13.98 2.59 27.09
N PRO A 472 13.68 2.28 28.37
CA PRO A 472 13.57 3.26 29.44
C PRO A 472 14.81 4.16 29.58
N GLY A 473 14.58 5.47 29.65
CA GLY A 473 15.61 6.51 29.71
C GLY A 473 15.94 7.17 28.37
N ALA A 474 15.32 6.71 27.28
CA ALA A 474 15.20 7.45 26.03
C ALA A 474 13.87 8.23 26.05
N ASP A 475 13.91 9.56 25.94
CA ASP A 475 12.68 10.33 25.74
C ASP A 475 12.19 10.07 24.29
N GLY A 476 11.34 9.05 24.07
CA GLY A 476 10.75 8.73 22.76
C GLY A 476 11.27 7.46 22.08
N ASP A 477 11.48 7.55 20.75
CA ASP A 477 11.75 6.45 19.81
C ASP A 477 12.97 5.56 20.15
N THR A 478 13.06 4.41 19.47
CA THR A 478 14.22 3.50 19.52
C THR A 478 15.54 4.24 19.32
N VAL A 479 16.45 4.10 20.28
CA VAL A 479 17.76 4.76 20.26
C VAL A 479 18.73 3.98 19.39
N TYR A 480 19.27 4.63 18.34
CA TYR A 480 20.34 4.10 17.50
C TYR A 480 21.66 4.79 17.80
N GLU A 481 22.73 4.00 17.96
CA GLU A 481 24.09 4.49 18.18
C GLU A 481 25.10 3.69 17.37
N GLU A 482 26.19 4.36 16.95
CA GLU A 482 27.29 3.69 16.27
C GLU A 482 28.35 3.23 17.26
N TYR A 483 28.57 1.91 17.31
CA TYR A 483 29.61 1.27 18.09
C TYR A 483 30.42 0.31 17.24
N PHE A 484 31.73 0.30 17.45
CA PHE A 484 32.64 -0.66 16.80
C PHE A 484 32.58 -0.66 15.26
N GLY A 485 32.17 0.46 14.66
CA GLY A 485 32.04 0.60 13.19
C GLY A 485 30.73 0.07 12.62
N HIS A 486 29.76 -0.28 13.46
CA HIS A 486 28.43 -0.73 13.07
C HIS A 486 27.35 0.07 13.81
N ARG A 487 26.16 0.15 13.22
CA ARG A 487 24.99 0.77 13.85
C ARG A 487 24.30 -0.27 14.75
N TRP A 488 23.95 0.14 15.96
CA TRP A 488 23.26 -0.67 16.95
C TRP A 488 22.05 0.07 17.47
N PHE A 489 21.00 -0.65 17.87
CA PHE A 489 19.90 -0.05 18.62
C PHE A 489 19.86 -0.57 20.07
N HIS A 490 19.48 0.31 20.99
CA HIS A 490 19.37 -0.02 22.41
C HIS A 490 18.10 -0.84 22.63
N SER A 491 18.28 -2.14 22.87
CA SER A 491 17.19 -3.10 22.96
C SER A 491 16.63 -3.25 24.37
N ALA A 492 17.42 -3.05 25.44
CA ALA A 492 16.92 -3.07 26.81
C ALA A 492 18.02 -2.71 27.84
N THR A 493 17.62 -2.51 29.10
CA THR A 493 18.52 -2.45 30.25
C THR A 493 18.26 -3.61 31.20
N VAL A 494 19.24 -4.49 31.42
CA VAL A 494 19.18 -5.59 32.39
C VAL A 494 19.53 -5.05 33.78
N VAL A 495 18.54 -5.10 34.66
CA VAL A 495 18.61 -4.58 36.03
C VAL A 495 19.13 -5.64 36.99
N GLU A 496 18.61 -6.86 36.90
CA GLU A 496 18.99 -7.98 37.77
C GLU A 496 19.13 -9.27 36.97
N VAL A 497 20.17 -10.07 37.25
CA VAL A 497 20.44 -11.35 36.57
C VAL A 497 20.38 -12.52 37.54
N GLY A 498 19.86 -13.65 37.07
CA GLY A 498 19.83 -14.90 37.83
C GLY A 498 18.76 -14.92 38.91
N VAL A 499 17.66 -14.19 38.69
CA VAL A 499 16.46 -14.24 39.53
C VAL A 499 15.92 -15.66 39.50
N PRO A 500 15.79 -16.34 40.66
CA PRO A 500 15.22 -17.68 40.71
C PRO A 500 13.74 -17.61 40.32
N VAL A 501 13.34 -18.40 39.34
CA VAL A 501 11.97 -18.44 38.81
C VAL A 501 11.19 -19.60 39.44
N ASP A 502 11.90 -20.69 39.75
CA ASP A 502 11.34 -21.86 40.42
C ASP A 502 12.15 -22.25 41.67
N ASP A 503 11.51 -23.04 42.54
CA ASP A 503 12.10 -23.54 43.79
C ASP A 503 13.20 -24.60 43.57
N GLU A 504 13.18 -25.31 42.44
CA GLU A 504 14.18 -26.32 42.09
C GLU A 504 15.47 -25.69 41.51
N GLY A 505 15.39 -24.41 41.12
CA GLY A 505 16.48 -23.60 40.57
C GLY A 505 16.85 -23.98 39.13
N VAL A 506 15.93 -24.61 38.41
CA VAL A 506 16.07 -25.06 37.01
C VAL A 506 15.93 -23.88 36.05
N LEU A 507 14.93 -23.02 36.28
CA LEU A 507 14.66 -21.80 35.55
C LEU A 507 15.24 -20.60 36.30
N ARG A 508 15.95 -19.76 35.55
CA ARG A 508 16.45 -18.48 36.04
C ARG A 508 16.11 -17.40 35.03
N GLY A 509 15.72 -16.26 35.53
CA GLY A 509 15.39 -15.11 34.73
C GLY A 509 16.34 -13.94 34.95
N SER A 510 16.16 -12.93 34.12
CA SER A 510 16.71 -11.59 34.35
C SER A 510 15.56 -10.59 34.35
N ILE A 511 15.63 -9.58 35.21
CA ILE A 511 14.71 -8.43 35.19
C ILE A 511 15.28 -7.40 34.23
N VAL A 512 14.45 -6.98 33.29
CA VAL A 512 14.84 -6.16 32.16
C VAL A 512 13.86 -5.00 32.01
N GLU A 513 14.38 -3.78 32.00
CA GLU A 513 13.65 -2.55 31.67
C GLU A 513 13.59 -2.38 30.15
N LYS A 514 12.37 -2.33 29.58
CA LYS A 514 12.10 -2.12 28.16
C LYS A 514 10.62 -1.82 27.90
N ASP A 515 10.34 -1.12 26.81
CA ASP A 515 9.00 -0.91 26.25
C ASP A 515 8.86 -1.74 24.99
N HIS A 516 8.16 -2.87 25.13
CA HIS A 516 8.06 -3.87 24.08
C HIS A 516 6.61 -4.33 23.96
N GLU A 517 6.03 -4.11 22.77
CA GLU A 517 4.76 -4.69 22.40
C GLU A 517 5.00 -6.07 21.78
N ILE A 518 4.16 -7.03 22.16
CA ILE A 518 4.14 -8.34 21.56
C ILE A 518 2.79 -8.50 20.90
N SER A 519 2.80 -8.77 19.59
CA SER A 519 1.59 -8.96 18.78
C SER A 519 1.68 -10.31 18.06
N PHE A 520 0.59 -11.06 18.04
CA PHE A 520 0.46 -12.29 17.27
C PHE A 520 -0.82 -12.21 16.45
N ASP A 521 -0.74 -12.59 15.17
CA ASP A 521 -1.86 -12.51 14.25
C ASP A 521 -2.97 -13.52 14.60
N PRO A 522 -4.24 -13.23 14.26
CA PRO A 522 -5.33 -14.18 14.32
C PRO A 522 -5.00 -15.53 13.66
N GLY A 523 -5.21 -16.61 14.40
CA GLY A 523 -4.91 -17.98 13.98
C GLY A 523 -3.46 -18.43 14.19
N SER A 524 -2.60 -17.56 14.73
CA SER A 524 -1.24 -17.94 15.11
C SER A 524 -1.22 -18.92 16.29
N THR A 525 -0.15 -19.70 16.39
CA THR A 525 0.13 -20.55 17.55
C THR A 525 1.25 -19.93 18.38
N VAL A 526 0.90 -19.44 19.57
CA VAL A 526 1.85 -18.87 20.52
C VAL A 526 2.45 -19.97 21.39
N ILE A 527 3.76 -20.06 21.44
CA ILE A 527 4.43 -20.96 22.40
C ILE A 527 4.67 -20.19 23.69
N ALA A 528 4.10 -20.68 24.79
CA ALA A 528 4.21 -20.04 26.10
C ALA A 528 4.68 -21.02 27.17
N LEU A 529 5.47 -20.54 28.12
CA LEU A 529 5.85 -21.21 29.34
C LEU A 529 4.89 -20.78 30.45
N VAL A 530 4.27 -21.73 31.13
CA VAL A 530 3.23 -21.48 32.15
C VAL A 530 3.72 -21.99 33.50
N SER A 531 3.62 -21.15 34.52
CA SER A 531 3.98 -21.50 35.89
C SER A 531 2.91 -22.36 36.57
N PRO A 532 3.23 -23.09 37.66
CA PRO A 532 2.25 -23.80 38.48
C PRO A 532 1.14 -22.89 39.04
N GLU A 533 1.43 -21.60 39.17
CA GLU A 533 0.51 -20.56 39.63
C GLU A 533 -0.38 -20.00 38.50
N GLY A 534 -0.11 -20.34 37.24
CA GLY A 534 -0.87 -19.91 36.06
C GLY A 534 -0.30 -18.70 35.32
N ASP A 535 0.87 -18.19 35.74
CA ASP A 535 1.53 -17.08 35.07
C ASP A 535 2.07 -17.53 33.71
N THR A 536 1.74 -16.78 32.65
CA THR A 536 2.09 -17.13 31.27
C THR A 536 3.22 -16.26 30.76
N TYR A 537 4.26 -16.87 30.20
CA TYR A 537 5.44 -16.21 29.64
C TYR A 537 5.58 -16.62 28.18
N VAL A 538 5.46 -15.67 27.26
CA VAL A 538 5.46 -15.93 25.81
C VAL A 538 6.88 -16.05 25.26
N ARG A 539 7.09 -16.93 24.27
CA ARG A 539 8.38 -17.06 23.60
C ARG A 539 8.58 -15.95 22.57
N ILE A 540 9.72 -15.27 22.61
CA ILE A 540 10.02 -14.05 21.84
C ILE A 540 11.34 -14.19 21.07
N GLY A 541 11.54 -15.32 20.40
CA GLY A 541 12.74 -15.58 19.60
C GLY A 541 13.32 -16.99 19.75
N ARG A 542 13.99 -17.44 18.69
CA ARG A 542 14.71 -18.72 18.59
C ARG A 542 16.22 -18.48 18.37
N ASP A 543 17.04 -19.34 18.96
CA ASP A 543 18.50 -19.34 18.76
C ASP A 543 18.88 -20.29 17.60
N ALA A 544 19.57 -19.75 16.59
CA ALA A 544 20.13 -20.49 15.46
C ALA A 544 21.18 -21.56 15.87
N GLY A 545 21.62 -21.56 17.14
CA GLY A 545 22.60 -22.50 17.72
C GLY A 545 22.05 -23.50 18.73
N ARG A 546 20.72 -23.68 18.83
CA ARG A 546 20.08 -24.54 19.84
C ARG A 546 20.72 -25.91 20.02
N THR A 547 20.88 -26.30 21.28
CA THR A 547 21.51 -27.60 21.62
C THR A 547 20.54 -28.77 21.57
N THR A 548 19.23 -28.49 21.72
CA THR A 548 18.10 -29.44 21.64
C THR A 548 16.84 -28.74 21.13
N ASP A 549 15.86 -29.51 20.64
CA ASP A 549 14.54 -28.98 20.26
C ASP A 549 13.66 -28.67 21.48
N ASP A 550 13.71 -29.52 22.51
CA ASP A 550 12.88 -29.39 23.72
C ASP A 550 13.71 -28.88 24.92
N PRO A 551 13.22 -27.91 25.72
CA PRO A 551 13.87 -27.48 26.95
C PRO A 551 13.51 -28.35 28.16
N THR A 552 14.38 -28.32 29.17
CA THR A 552 14.09 -28.86 30.50
C THR A 552 13.23 -27.88 31.30
N VAL A 553 12.02 -28.30 31.69
CA VAL A 553 11.11 -27.54 32.57
C VAL A 553 10.98 -28.21 33.95
N PRO A 554 10.95 -27.44 35.05
CA PRO A 554 10.80 -27.98 36.41
C PRO A 554 9.40 -28.53 36.67
N THR A 555 9.23 -29.25 37.78
CA THR A 555 7.95 -29.91 38.11
C THR A 555 6.80 -28.89 38.20
N GLY A 556 5.75 -29.09 37.42
CA GLY A 556 4.54 -28.24 37.44
C GLY A 556 4.58 -27.04 36.50
N TRP A 557 5.72 -26.79 35.84
CA TRP A 557 5.82 -25.85 34.73
C TRP A 557 5.54 -26.59 33.42
N GLU A 558 4.88 -25.93 32.48
CA GLU A 558 4.56 -26.50 31.19
C GLU A 558 4.83 -25.53 30.05
N ILE A 559 5.29 -26.04 28.92
CA ILE A 559 5.29 -25.29 27.67
C ILE A 559 4.06 -25.73 26.90
N VAL A 560 3.24 -24.75 26.57
CA VAL A 560 1.98 -24.93 25.88
C VAL A 560 2.03 -24.20 24.55
N GLU A 561 1.29 -24.75 23.59
CA GLU A 561 0.94 -24.08 22.35
C GLU A 561 -0.48 -23.52 22.53
N ILE A 562 -0.60 -22.20 22.46
CA ILE A 562 -1.86 -21.48 22.64
C ILE A 562 -2.25 -20.94 21.27
N GLU A 563 -3.34 -21.45 20.71
CA GLU A 563 -3.93 -20.85 19.51
C GLU A 563 -4.56 -19.50 19.89
N VAL A 564 -4.22 -18.46 19.13
CA VAL A 564 -4.78 -17.11 19.29
C VAL A 564 -5.73 -16.83 18.13
N PRO A 565 -6.97 -17.37 18.15
CA PRO A 565 -7.87 -17.29 17.00
C PRO A 565 -8.23 -15.85 16.60
N ASN A 566 -8.18 -14.91 17.55
CA ASN A 566 -8.51 -13.50 17.35
C ASN A 566 -7.27 -12.60 17.45
N GLY A 567 -6.07 -13.18 17.39
CA GLY A 567 -4.81 -12.51 17.62
C GLY A 567 -4.57 -12.26 19.11
N TYR A 568 -3.38 -11.79 19.45
CA TYR A 568 -3.01 -11.42 20.81
C TYR A 568 -2.00 -10.30 20.79
N THR A 569 -2.35 -9.15 21.34
CA THR A 569 -1.45 -8.01 21.51
C THR A 569 -1.39 -7.60 22.97
N THR A 570 -0.18 -7.41 23.50
CA THR A 570 0.03 -6.93 24.86
C THR A 570 1.34 -6.15 24.97
N LEU A 571 1.37 -5.18 25.87
CA LEU A 571 2.62 -4.55 26.33
C LEU A 571 3.17 -5.36 27.48
N LEU A 572 4.47 -5.65 27.43
CA LEU A 572 5.15 -6.24 28.58
C LEU A 572 5.20 -5.23 29.74
N PRO A 573 5.11 -5.70 31.00
CA PRO A 573 5.21 -4.80 32.15
C PRO A 573 6.58 -4.13 32.23
N GLU A 574 6.60 -2.86 32.64
CA GLU A 574 7.83 -2.14 32.99
C GLU A 574 8.51 -2.82 34.19
N GLU A 575 9.78 -3.16 33.99
CA GLU A 575 10.49 -4.32 34.55
C GLU A 575 9.87 -5.68 34.15
N THR A 576 10.28 -6.20 32.99
CA THR A 576 9.88 -7.51 32.48
C THR A 576 10.80 -8.63 32.98
N LEU A 577 10.24 -9.77 33.39
CA LEU A 577 11.02 -10.99 33.64
C LEU A 577 11.28 -11.74 32.33
N VAL A 578 12.56 -11.93 32.00
CA VAL A 578 13.01 -12.73 30.85
C VAL A 578 13.60 -14.05 31.34
N ILE A 579 12.87 -15.14 31.15
CA ILE A 579 13.27 -16.51 31.51
C ILE A 579 14.00 -17.13 30.33
N ARG A 580 15.17 -17.73 30.60
CA ARG A 580 15.90 -18.51 29.60
C ARG A 580 15.96 -19.97 29.99
N THR A 581 15.55 -20.83 29.08
CA THR A 581 15.65 -22.28 29.21
C THR A 581 17.01 -22.79 28.72
N ASP A 582 17.32 -24.05 29.00
CA ASP A 582 18.58 -24.70 28.62
C ASP A 582 18.75 -24.87 27.11
N ASN A 583 17.65 -25.04 26.36
CA ASN A 583 17.64 -25.05 24.89
C ASN A 583 17.84 -23.66 24.25
N GLN A 584 18.00 -22.60 25.07
CA GLN A 584 18.18 -21.19 24.68
C GLN A 584 16.92 -20.43 24.23
N ASP A 585 15.72 -20.99 24.39
CA ASP A 585 14.48 -20.22 24.18
C ASP A 585 14.35 -19.09 25.22
N SER A 586 13.82 -17.95 24.76
CA SER A 586 13.55 -16.79 25.60
C SER A 586 12.05 -16.64 25.82
N PHE A 587 11.61 -16.83 27.07
CA PHE A 587 10.23 -16.62 27.49
C PHE A 587 10.12 -15.33 28.30
N GLN A 588 9.10 -14.51 28.06
CA GLN A 588 8.99 -13.16 28.61
C GLN A 588 7.58 -12.91 29.15
N GLY A 589 7.48 -12.28 30.31
CA GLY A 589 6.21 -12.07 30.99
C GLY A 589 6.37 -11.80 32.49
N PRO A 590 5.32 -12.03 33.30
CA PRO A 590 4.04 -12.60 32.90
C PRO A 590 3.26 -11.68 31.96
N VAL A 591 2.50 -12.26 31.05
CA VAL A 591 1.58 -11.54 30.17
C VAL A 591 0.12 -11.79 30.58
N ALA A 592 -0.73 -10.77 30.47
CA ALA A 592 -2.13 -10.85 30.86
C ALA A 592 -3.02 -11.22 29.66
N GLY A 593 -4.12 -11.94 29.91
CA GLY A 593 -5.14 -12.23 28.89
C GLY A 593 -4.77 -13.34 27.90
N LEU A 594 -3.63 -14.03 28.07
CA LEU A 594 -3.28 -15.23 27.33
C LEU A 594 -3.52 -16.46 28.20
N ASP A 595 -4.76 -16.95 28.25
CA ASP A 595 -5.15 -18.06 29.12
C ASP A 595 -4.74 -19.43 28.53
N ALA A 596 -3.67 -20.02 29.07
CA ALA A 596 -3.31 -21.42 28.81
C ALA A 596 -4.42 -22.42 29.20
N ALA A 597 -5.32 -22.04 30.11
CA ALA A 597 -6.42 -22.88 30.59
C ALA A 597 -7.52 -23.16 29.54
N ALA A 598 -7.56 -22.42 28.42
CA ALA A 598 -8.53 -22.63 27.35
C ALA A 598 -8.31 -23.96 26.58
N ALA A 599 -7.12 -24.57 26.67
CA ALA A 599 -6.84 -25.89 26.10
C ALA A 599 -7.44 -27.06 26.91
N GLY A 600 -8.05 -26.81 28.08
CA GLY A 600 -8.42 -27.88 29.02
C GLY A 600 -9.59 -27.60 29.98
N ALA A 601 -10.80 -27.42 29.43
CA ALA A 601 -12.12 -27.62 30.08
C ALA A 601 -12.57 -26.72 31.28
N SER A 602 -13.65 -25.97 30.98
CA SER A 602 -14.85 -25.67 31.80
C SER A 602 -14.75 -24.87 33.12
N GLY A 603 -15.39 -23.69 33.12
CA GLY A 603 -16.41 -23.33 34.11
C GLY A 603 -16.07 -22.31 35.21
N ASP A 604 -16.82 -21.20 35.16
CA ASP A 604 -17.25 -20.26 36.21
C ASP A 604 -16.30 -19.21 36.81
N ALA A 605 -16.85 -18.00 36.83
CA ALA A 605 -16.28 -16.68 37.12
C ALA A 605 -15.90 -16.40 38.58
N ALA A 606 -14.98 -15.44 38.76
CA ALA A 606 -15.03 -14.48 39.85
C ALA A 606 -14.30 -13.17 39.50
N THR A 607 -15.05 -12.07 39.64
CA THR A 607 -14.69 -10.66 39.58
C THR A 607 -13.76 -10.22 40.72
N ASP A 608 -12.83 -9.28 40.49
CA ASP A 608 -12.64 -8.15 41.40
C ASP A 608 -11.98 -6.93 40.72
N ASN A 609 -12.31 -5.76 41.25
CA ASN A 609 -12.31 -4.44 40.64
C ASN A 609 -10.96 -3.69 40.73
N ALA A 610 -10.72 -2.78 39.78
CA ALA A 610 -10.24 -1.41 40.08
C ALA A 610 -10.44 -0.49 38.87
N GLU A 611 -11.46 0.38 38.92
CA GLU A 611 -11.63 1.48 37.97
C GLU A 611 -10.70 2.66 38.28
N PRO A 612 -10.15 3.34 37.25
CA PRO A 612 -9.75 4.74 37.32
C PRO A 612 -10.91 5.65 36.85
N SER A 613 -11.31 6.57 37.72
CA SER A 613 -12.38 7.53 37.50
C SER A 613 -12.01 8.64 36.51
N LEU A 614 -12.77 8.78 35.42
CA LEU A 614 -12.82 9.99 34.58
C LEU A 614 -13.66 11.07 35.26
N GLY A 615 -13.07 12.26 35.44
CA GLY A 615 -13.78 13.45 35.89
C GLY A 615 -14.20 14.32 34.72
N VAL A 616 -15.41 14.10 34.19
CA VAL A 616 -16.15 15.07 33.36
C VAL A 616 -17.65 14.92 33.65
N GLU A 617 -18.23 15.86 34.40
CA GLU A 617 -19.69 16.01 34.51
C GLU A 617 -20.17 16.95 33.39
N ALA A 618 -20.73 16.38 32.32
CA ALA A 618 -21.58 17.11 31.37
C ALA A 618 -22.68 16.19 30.81
N GLY A 619 -23.88 16.31 31.39
CA GLY A 619 -25.18 16.12 30.71
C GLY A 619 -25.64 14.70 30.34
N ASN A 620 -26.09 13.93 31.35
CA ASN A 620 -27.03 12.80 31.30
C ASN A 620 -27.52 12.29 29.92
N ALA A 621 -26.81 11.34 29.33
CA ALA A 621 -27.27 9.96 29.06
C ALA A 621 -26.08 9.12 28.56
N ASN A 622 -25.88 7.95 29.17
CA ASN A 622 -25.04 6.83 28.68
C ASN A 622 -23.52 6.82 28.88
N LEU A 623 -22.94 7.46 29.90
CA LEU A 623 -21.52 7.21 30.26
C LEU A 623 -21.29 5.79 30.82
N GLU A 624 -22.19 5.29 31.68
CA GLU A 624 -22.11 3.90 32.18
C GLU A 624 -22.38 2.87 31.08
N GLU A 625 -23.26 3.17 30.13
CA GLU A 625 -23.60 2.26 29.02
C GLU A 625 -22.56 2.29 27.90
N LEU A 626 -21.97 3.46 27.60
CA LEU A 626 -20.81 3.55 26.72
C LEU A 626 -19.60 2.87 27.35
N GLY A 627 -19.37 3.08 28.65
CA GLY A 627 -18.36 2.34 29.40
C GLY A 627 -18.60 0.82 29.39
N ALA A 628 -19.85 0.37 29.54
CA ALA A 628 -20.23 -1.04 29.42
C ALA A 628 -20.02 -1.58 28.00
N PHE A 629 -20.40 -0.84 26.96
CA PHE A 629 -20.18 -1.21 25.56
C PHE A 629 -18.68 -1.29 25.21
N LEU A 630 -17.88 -0.32 25.65
CA LEU A 630 -16.43 -0.31 25.44
C LEU A 630 -15.70 -1.37 26.29
N SER A 631 -16.30 -1.81 27.40
CA SER A 631 -15.80 -2.90 28.23
C SER A 631 -16.39 -4.28 27.89
N THR A 632 -17.30 -4.36 26.90
CA THR A 632 -17.80 -5.65 26.43
C THR A 632 -16.71 -6.39 25.67
N THR A 633 -16.36 -7.57 26.17
CA THR A 633 -15.46 -8.53 25.53
C THR A 633 -16.23 -9.29 24.45
N SER A 634 -16.57 -8.62 23.34
CA SER A 634 -16.94 -9.36 22.13
C SER A 634 -15.68 -9.92 21.49
N THR A 635 -15.78 -11.14 20.95
CA THR A 635 -14.71 -11.86 20.23
C THR A 635 -14.34 -11.22 18.89
N GLU A 636 -14.94 -10.07 18.57
CA GLU A 636 -14.84 -9.32 17.33
C GLU A 636 -14.71 -7.84 17.75
N ASP A 637 -13.53 -7.24 17.58
CA ASP A 637 -13.32 -5.78 17.68
C ASP A 637 -13.67 -5.13 16.34
N ASP A 638 -14.89 -5.41 15.88
CA ASP A 638 -15.37 -4.96 14.58
C ASP A 638 -15.69 -3.46 14.58
N ALA A 639 -15.76 -2.90 13.38
CA ALA A 639 -16.15 -1.52 13.19
C ALA A 639 -17.57 -1.27 13.69
N PHE A 640 -17.74 -0.20 14.44
CA PHE A 640 -19.01 0.17 15.06
C PHE A 640 -19.31 1.65 14.82
N TYR A 641 -20.58 2.03 15.00
CA TYR A 641 -21.06 3.36 14.67
C TYR A 641 -21.50 4.09 15.93
N MET A 642 -21.19 5.38 16.00
CA MET A 642 -21.70 6.28 17.03
C MET A 642 -22.58 7.35 16.42
N VAL A 643 -23.81 7.41 16.89
CA VAL A 643 -24.73 8.50 16.61
C VAL A 643 -24.60 9.54 17.72
N ASN A 644 -24.21 10.76 17.35
CA ASN A 644 -24.03 11.90 18.23
C ASN A 644 -25.15 12.91 17.96
N LEU A 645 -26.05 13.12 18.91
CA LEU A 645 -27.04 14.20 18.88
C LEU A 645 -26.56 15.33 19.78
N ILE A 646 -26.44 16.55 19.25
CA ILE A 646 -25.78 17.67 19.92
C ILE A 646 -26.72 18.86 19.99
N ARG A 647 -26.82 19.45 21.17
CA ARG A 647 -27.48 20.73 21.43
C ARG A 647 -26.45 21.74 21.93
N PHE A 648 -26.38 22.90 21.31
CA PHE A 648 -25.42 23.94 21.65
C PHE A 648 -25.96 24.92 22.71
N ARG A 649 -25.05 25.50 23.48
CA ARG A 649 -25.36 26.68 24.30
C ARG A 649 -25.49 27.91 23.39
N GLU A 650 -26.30 28.88 23.82
CA GLU A 650 -26.38 30.18 23.14
C GLU A 650 -25.00 30.88 23.15
N MET A 651 -24.26 30.78 24.25
CA MET A 651 -22.87 31.27 24.40
C MET A 651 -22.00 30.18 25.05
N ALA A 652 -20.75 30.08 24.62
CA ALA A 652 -19.80 29.13 25.18
C ALA A 652 -19.40 29.52 26.61
N GLU A 653 -19.34 28.55 27.52
CA GLU A 653 -18.93 28.74 28.91
C GLU A 653 -17.79 27.77 29.24
N TYR A 654 -16.55 28.26 29.22
CA TYR A 654 -15.39 27.40 29.44
C TYR A 654 -15.26 26.99 30.92
N PRO A 655 -15.04 25.69 31.21
CA PRO A 655 -14.89 25.19 32.58
C PRO A 655 -13.76 25.82 33.40
N ASP A 656 -12.71 26.32 32.73
CA ASP A 656 -11.58 27.00 33.35
C ASP A 656 -11.85 28.49 33.67
N GLY A 657 -13.03 28.99 33.31
CA GLY A 657 -13.49 30.34 33.61
C GLY A 657 -12.95 31.43 32.70
N ARG A 658 -12.33 31.10 31.55
CA ARG A 658 -11.92 32.12 30.57
C ARG A 658 -13.14 32.84 29.98
N GLU A 659 -13.05 34.16 29.82
CA GLU A 659 -14.08 34.94 29.10
C GLU A 659 -13.97 34.67 27.60
N THR A 660 -15.11 34.59 26.92
CA THR A 660 -15.20 34.34 25.47
C THR A 660 -16.37 35.09 24.87
N ASP A 661 -16.24 35.48 23.61
CA ASP A 661 -17.31 36.05 22.79
C ASP A 661 -17.90 35.01 21.82
N LEU A 662 -17.46 33.74 21.90
CA LEU A 662 -17.93 32.65 21.03
C LEU A 662 -19.32 32.13 21.44
N THR A 663 -20.15 31.84 20.45
CA THR A 663 -21.35 31.02 20.64
C THR A 663 -20.98 29.57 20.96
N GLY A 664 -21.94 28.78 21.46
CA GLY A 664 -21.68 27.38 21.77
C GLY A 664 -21.30 26.56 20.53
N GLN A 665 -21.95 26.83 19.39
CA GLN A 665 -21.65 26.20 18.11
C GLN A 665 -20.24 26.55 17.60
N GLU A 666 -19.82 27.81 17.70
CA GLU A 666 -18.48 28.23 17.28
C GLU A 666 -17.38 27.64 18.17
N ALA A 667 -17.65 27.43 19.46
CA ALA A 667 -16.71 26.75 20.35
C ALA A 667 -16.60 25.25 20.02
N ASP A 668 -17.73 24.57 19.79
CA ASP A 668 -17.71 23.15 19.40
C ASP A 668 -17.08 22.94 18.02
N ALA A 669 -17.23 23.88 17.07
CA ALA A 669 -16.59 23.82 15.77
C ALA A 669 -15.04 23.78 15.86
N ILE A 670 -14.43 24.42 16.86
CA ILE A 670 -12.98 24.33 17.10
C ILE A 670 -12.57 22.92 17.51
N TYR A 671 -13.38 22.25 18.34
CA TYR A 671 -13.18 20.85 18.69
C TYR A 671 -13.44 19.94 17.49
N GLY A 672 -14.53 20.17 16.76
CA GLY A 672 -14.93 19.39 15.60
C GLY A 672 -13.89 19.42 14.48
N ASP A 673 -13.32 20.59 14.19
CA ASP A 673 -12.25 20.77 13.20
C ASP A 673 -11.05 19.90 13.57
N PHE A 674 -10.48 20.08 14.76
CA PHE A 674 -9.36 19.27 15.26
C PHE A 674 -9.65 17.76 15.26
N VAL A 675 -10.83 17.35 15.73
CA VAL A 675 -11.20 15.93 15.75
C VAL A 675 -11.32 15.38 14.34
N SER A 676 -11.92 16.12 13.40
CA SER A 676 -12.11 15.66 12.03
C SER A 676 -10.85 15.68 11.16
N THR A 677 -9.96 16.65 11.36
CA THR A 677 -8.75 16.83 10.54
C THR A 677 -7.52 16.11 11.08
N THR A 678 -7.51 15.81 12.38
CA THR A 678 -6.33 15.25 13.06
C THR A 678 -6.68 13.91 13.68
N MET A 679 -7.62 13.89 14.64
CA MET A 679 -7.81 12.70 15.48
C MET A 679 -8.47 11.52 14.75
N LEU A 680 -9.58 11.75 14.04
CA LEU A 680 -10.31 10.68 13.36
C LEU A 680 -9.47 10.01 12.25
N PRO A 681 -8.76 10.75 11.38
CA PRO A 681 -7.85 10.16 10.40
C PRO A 681 -6.74 9.32 11.06
N GLU A 682 -6.14 9.79 12.15
CA GLU A 682 -5.06 9.07 12.87
C GLU A 682 -5.51 7.72 13.44
N ILE A 683 -6.78 7.60 13.81
CA ILE A 683 -7.34 6.34 14.33
C ILE A 683 -8.11 5.54 13.28
N GLY A 684 -8.14 5.99 12.02
CA GLY A 684 -8.87 5.32 10.93
C GLY A 684 -10.39 5.37 11.07
N ALA A 685 -10.91 6.35 11.82
CA ALA A 685 -12.34 6.59 11.98
C ALA A 685 -12.81 7.65 10.98
N GLU A 686 -14.09 7.58 10.60
CA GLU A 686 -14.65 8.45 9.57
C GLU A 686 -16.01 9.01 9.98
N ILE A 687 -16.25 10.26 9.63
CA ILE A 687 -17.60 10.85 9.74
C ILE A 687 -18.38 10.35 8.54
N VAL A 688 -19.26 9.38 8.78
CA VAL A 688 -20.14 8.82 7.75
C VAL A 688 -21.23 9.81 7.38
N TYR A 689 -21.67 10.64 8.33
CA TYR A 689 -22.74 11.60 8.10
C TYR A 689 -22.74 12.73 9.14
N SER A 690 -23.14 13.94 8.74
CA SER A 690 -23.41 15.06 9.65
C SER A 690 -24.46 15.99 9.07
N ALA A 691 -25.42 16.46 9.89
CA ALA A 691 -26.45 17.42 9.46
C ALA A 691 -27.03 18.25 10.61
N SER A 692 -27.62 19.40 10.27
CA SER A 692 -28.42 20.20 11.22
C SER A 692 -29.80 19.57 11.45
N VAL A 693 -30.27 19.64 12.70
CA VAL A 693 -31.58 19.11 13.13
C VAL A 693 -32.61 20.26 13.17
N PRO A 694 -33.86 20.06 12.71
CA PRO A 694 -34.89 21.09 12.79
C PRO A 694 -35.15 21.61 14.22
N PRO A 695 -35.40 22.91 14.42
CA PRO A 695 -35.46 23.53 15.76
C PRO A 695 -36.56 22.99 16.68
N ASP A 696 -37.58 22.34 16.13
CA ASP A 696 -38.71 21.75 16.83
C ASP A 696 -38.43 20.37 17.45
N GLU A 697 -37.26 19.78 17.19
CA GLU A 697 -36.87 18.45 17.67
C GLU A 697 -35.89 18.45 18.86
N GLY A 698 -35.46 19.62 19.32
CA GLY A 698 -34.77 19.80 20.61
C GLY A 698 -33.24 19.65 20.59
N PHE A 699 -32.66 19.13 19.50
CA PHE A 699 -31.22 19.12 19.22
C PHE A 699 -30.91 20.01 18.00
N ASP A 700 -29.66 20.45 17.87
CA ASP A 700 -29.23 21.36 16.80
C ASP A 700 -28.47 20.63 15.68
N THR A 701 -27.79 19.53 15.98
CA THR A 701 -26.96 18.77 15.02
C THR A 701 -26.95 17.29 15.35
N VAL A 702 -26.80 16.47 14.32
CA VAL A 702 -26.56 15.03 14.42
C VAL A 702 -25.36 14.64 13.57
N ALA A 703 -24.49 13.79 14.11
CA ALA A 703 -23.34 13.24 13.40
C ALA A 703 -23.23 11.74 13.64
N ILE A 704 -22.93 10.98 12.59
CA ILE A 704 -22.66 9.55 12.65
C ILE A 704 -21.19 9.34 12.33
N VAL A 705 -20.46 8.74 13.26
CA VAL A 705 -19.04 8.45 13.11
C VAL A 705 -18.85 6.95 13.17
N ARG A 706 -18.17 6.40 12.18
CA ARG A 706 -17.75 5.00 12.15
C ARG A 706 -16.35 4.91 12.72
N TYR A 707 -16.21 4.10 13.76
CA TYR A 707 -14.91 3.75 14.32
C TYR A 707 -14.52 2.37 13.81
N PRO A 708 -13.26 2.18 13.39
CA PRO A 708 -12.83 0.90 12.84
C PRO A 708 -12.77 -0.18 13.92
N SER A 709 -12.62 0.22 15.18
CA SER A 709 -12.57 -0.67 16.34
C SER A 709 -12.77 0.11 17.65
N ARG A 710 -13.17 -0.56 18.72
CA ARG A 710 -13.31 0.04 20.07
C ARG A 710 -11.95 0.48 20.60
N ALA A 711 -10.89 -0.24 20.30
CA ALA A 711 -9.52 0.13 20.66
C ALA A 711 -9.06 1.42 19.96
N ALA A 712 -9.43 1.63 18.69
CA ALA A 712 -9.16 2.86 17.97
C ALA A 712 -9.85 4.06 18.63
N PHE A 713 -11.12 3.91 19.01
CA PHE A 713 -11.84 4.94 19.75
C PHE A 713 -11.22 5.23 21.13
N GLN A 714 -10.82 4.19 21.86
CA GLN A 714 -10.18 4.33 23.17
C GLN A 714 -8.84 5.09 23.06
N ARG A 715 -7.99 4.77 22.07
CA ARG A 715 -6.75 5.51 21.78
C ARG A 715 -6.99 7.00 21.57
N MET A 716 -8.05 7.36 20.85
CA MET A 716 -8.42 8.76 20.65
C MET A 716 -8.80 9.45 21.96
N ILE A 717 -9.57 8.80 22.85
CA ILE A 717 -9.98 9.40 24.13
C ILE A 717 -8.80 9.56 25.11
N ASP A 718 -7.86 8.62 25.07
CA ASP A 718 -6.68 8.63 25.93
C ASP A 718 -5.59 9.59 25.45
N ASP A 719 -5.72 10.11 24.22
CA ASP A 719 -4.78 11.08 23.66
C ASP A 719 -4.81 12.42 24.43
N PRO A 720 -3.65 12.92 24.92
CA PRO A 720 -3.59 14.16 25.68
C PRO A 720 -4.04 15.41 24.90
N GLN A 721 -3.81 15.46 23.58
CA GLN A 721 -4.25 16.56 22.72
C GLN A 721 -5.77 16.51 22.55
N PHE A 722 -6.35 15.32 22.40
CA PHE A 722 -7.81 15.14 22.41
C PHE A 722 -8.43 15.60 23.73
N GLN A 723 -7.82 15.25 24.86
CA GLN A 723 -8.28 15.68 26.19
C GLN A 723 -8.19 17.20 26.34
N GLU A 724 -7.11 17.84 25.89
CA GLU A 724 -6.95 19.29 25.91
C GLU A 724 -8.01 19.98 25.04
N MET A 725 -8.21 19.50 23.81
CA MET A 725 -9.17 20.08 22.86
C MET A 725 -10.63 19.86 23.26
N SER A 726 -10.92 18.81 24.05
CA SER A 726 -12.28 18.53 24.57
C SER A 726 -12.89 19.68 25.39
N ILE A 727 -12.05 20.60 25.91
CA ILE A 727 -12.52 21.79 26.64
C ILE A 727 -13.44 22.68 25.78
N HIS A 728 -13.22 22.71 24.46
CA HIS A 728 -14.00 23.48 23.51
C HIS A 728 -15.41 22.90 23.32
N LYS A 729 -15.52 21.57 23.23
CA LYS A 729 -16.80 20.84 23.23
C LYS A 729 -17.54 21.00 24.54
N GLN A 730 -16.85 20.86 25.68
CA GLN A 730 -17.44 21.09 26.99
C GLN A 730 -17.99 22.51 27.15
N ALA A 731 -17.29 23.52 26.60
CA ALA A 731 -17.73 24.91 26.62
C ALA A 731 -18.96 25.15 25.72
N GLY A 732 -18.98 24.52 24.54
CA GLY A 732 -19.98 24.76 23.51
C GLY A 732 -21.29 23.98 23.65
N VAL A 733 -21.23 22.74 24.13
CA VAL A 733 -22.34 21.78 24.11
C VAL A 733 -23.16 21.83 25.40
N ALA A 734 -24.45 22.17 25.26
CA ALA A 734 -25.41 22.18 26.35
C ALA A 734 -25.86 20.77 26.74
N GLU A 735 -26.08 19.91 25.75
CA GLU A 735 -26.59 18.55 25.90
C GLU A 735 -26.11 17.70 24.72
N THR A 736 -25.70 16.46 24.97
CA THR A 736 -25.30 15.51 23.92
C THR A 736 -25.77 14.12 24.26
N ILE A 737 -26.26 13.39 23.26
CA ILE A 737 -26.57 11.95 23.38
C ILE A 737 -25.65 11.20 22.44
N VAL A 738 -25.02 10.15 22.95
CA VAL A 738 -24.13 9.26 22.18
C VAL A 738 -24.69 7.84 22.22
N LEU A 739 -24.98 7.28 21.05
CA LEU A 739 -25.47 5.92 20.90
C LEU A 739 -24.43 5.09 20.14
N ALA A 740 -23.80 4.14 20.82
CA ALA A 740 -22.90 3.16 20.20
C ALA A 740 -23.69 1.94 19.73
N THR A 741 -23.48 1.52 18.49
CA THR A 741 -24.32 0.51 17.85
C THR A 741 -23.62 -0.17 16.69
N ASP A 742 -23.99 -1.44 16.44
CA ASP A 742 -23.54 -2.20 15.29
C ASP A 742 -24.52 -2.02 14.11
N LEU A 743 -23.98 -2.02 12.88
CA LEU A 743 -24.78 -1.93 11.67
C LEU A 743 -25.42 -3.29 11.37
N VAL A 744 -26.76 -3.33 11.39
CA VAL A 744 -27.53 -4.55 11.11
C VAL A 744 -27.64 -4.78 9.61
N SER A 745 -28.05 -3.75 8.87
CA SER A 745 -28.20 -3.77 7.41
C SER A 745 -28.46 -2.36 6.88
N VAL A 746 -28.28 -2.19 5.56
CA VAL A 746 -28.63 -0.98 4.83
C VAL A 746 -29.64 -1.38 3.75
N GLU A 747 -30.81 -0.77 3.72
CA GLU A 747 -31.80 -0.99 2.66
C GLU A 747 -31.96 0.28 1.82
N GLU A 748 -31.74 0.16 0.51
CA GLU A 748 -32.08 1.21 -0.45
C GLU A 748 -33.59 1.24 -0.67
N VAL A 749 -34.22 2.36 -0.33
CA VAL A 749 -35.68 2.52 -0.46
C VAL A 749 -36.04 3.36 -1.69
N GLY A 750 -35.04 3.97 -2.33
CA GLY A 750 -35.16 4.74 -3.56
C GLY A 750 -33.81 5.30 -4.01
N SER A 751 -33.78 5.98 -5.16
CA SER A 751 -32.56 6.62 -5.68
C SER A 751 -32.08 7.71 -4.72
N GLY A 752 -30.96 7.47 -4.04
CA GLY A 752 -30.39 8.41 -3.08
C GLY A 752 -31.03 8.35 -1.70
N GLU A 753 -31.81 7.30 -1.38
CA GLU A 753 -32.35 7.07 -0.05
C GLU A 753 -31.92 5.72 0.52
N ALA A 754 -31.17 5.77 1.63
CA ALA A 754 -30.73 4.59 2.38
C ALA A 754 -31.35 4.62 3.78
N VAL A 755 -31.86 3.46 4.21
CA VAL A 755 -32.29 3.22 5.59
C VAL A 755 -31.22 2.42 6.30
N LEU A 756 -30.60 3.05 7.31
CA LEU A 756 -29.68 2.38 8.21
C LEU A 756 -30.47 1.67 9.28
N TYR A 757 -30.21 0.39 9.49
CA TYR A 757 -30.76 -0.39 10.60
C TYR A 757 -29.65 -0.60 11.63
N LEU A 758 -29.81 0.00 12.81
CA LEU A 758 -28.81 -0.02 13.89
C LEU A 758 -29.34 -0.77 15.12
N LEU A 759 -28.52 -1.63 15.74
CA LEU A 759 -28.81 -2.41 16.95
C LEU A 759 -28.67 -1.57 18.22
N GLY A 760 -29.77 -1.27 18.92
CA GLY A 760 -29.68 -0.66 20.25
C GLY A 760 -29.28 -1.66 21.34
N ALA A 761 -28.58 -1.18 22.37
CA ALA A 761 -28.27 -1.97 23.57
C ALA A 761 -29.45 -1.95 24.54
N ASP A 762 -30.18 -3.05 24.68
CA ASP A 762 -31.16 -3.21 25.74
C ASP A 762 -30.45 -3.33 27.09
N GLY A 763 -30.69 -2.36 27.99
CA GLY A 763 -30.09 -2.20 29.33
C GLY A 763 -30.38 -3.30 30.37
N ALA A 764 -30.29 -4.58 30.00
CA ALA A 764 -30.31 -5.69 30.95
C ALA A 764 -29.35 -6.79 30.49
N GLY A 765 -28.08 -6.67 30.87
CA GLY A 765 -26.96 -7.58 30.57
C GLY A 765 -27.10 -9.02 31.10
N THR A 766 -28.16 -9.74 30.75
CA THR A 766 -28.25 -11.20 30.88
C THR A 766 -29.03 -11.80 29.72
N THR A 767 -28.34 -12.42 28.76
CA THR A 767 -28.97 -13.24 27.71
C THR A 767 -29.53 -14.53 28.31
N VAL A 768 -30.86 -14.67 28.32
CA VAL A 768 -31.53 -15.97 28.48
C VAL A 768 -31.63 -16.62 27.10
N PRO A 769 -31.31 -17.92 26.92
CA PRO A 769 -31.34 -18.54 25.60
C PRO A 769 -32.76 -18.52 24.99
N GLY A 770 -32.95 -17.78 23.89
CA GLY A 770 -34.11 -17.89 23.01
C GLY A 770 -34.94 -16.64 22.74
N GLU A 771 -34.69 -15.50 23.38
CA GLU A 771 -35.33 -14.22 23.03
C GLU A 771 -34.29 -13.10 23.06
N ARG A 772 -33.95 -12.55 21.88
CA ARG A 772 -33.25 -11.26 21.73
C ARG A 772 -34.32 -10.21 21.44
N ALA A 773 -34.29 -9.08 22.13
CA ALA A 773 -34.90 -7.84 21.66
C ALA A 773 -33.81 -7.08 20.90
N VAL A 774 -34.19 -6.57 19.74
CA VAL A 774 -33.35 -5.80 18.81
C VAL A 774 -34.08 -4.48 18.66
N PHE A 775 -33.52 -3.39 19.15
CA PHE A 775 -34.00 -2.06 18.77
C PHE A 775 -33.46 -1.73 17.40
N THR A 776 -34.35 -1.30 16.52
CA THR A 776 -34.04 -0.92 15.15
C THR A 776 -34.31 0.56 15.01
N VAL A 777 -33.28 1.39 14.87
CA VAL A 777 -33.44 2.80 14.47
C VAL A 777 -33.49 2.85 12.95
N GLU A 778 -34.61 3.24 12.36
CA GLU A 778 -34.71 3.54 10.92
C GLU A 778 -34.46 5.04 10.71
N ALA A 779 -33.41 5.38 9.97
CA ALA A 779 -33.13 6.74 9.51
C ALA A 779 -33.18 6.76 7.98
N THR A 780 -34.05 7.59 7.39
CA THR A 780 -34.10 7.77 5.92
C THR A 780 -33.13 8.89 5.54
N ILE A 781 -32.06 8.56 4.81
CA ILE A 781 -31.18 9.55 4.17
C ILE A 781 -31.91 10.02 2.91
N ASN A 782 -32.02 11.33 2.65
CA ASN A 782 -32.60 11.83 1.39
C ASN A 782 -31.57 12.68 0.64
N GLY A 783 -31.25 12.30 -0.59
CA GLY A 783 -30.26 12.93 -1.47
C GLY A 783 -30.60 14.34 -1.98
N ALA A 784 -31.38 15.13 -1.24
CA ALA A 784 -31.61 16.53 -1.56
C ALA A 784 -31.91 17.36 -0.30
N THR A 785 -30.88 18.08 0.18
CA THR A 785 -30.90 19.14 1.22
C THR A 785 -31.35 18.74 2.65
N ASP A 786 -30.39 18.73 3.57
CA ASP A 786 -30.44 19.17 4.98
C ASP A 786 -31.77 19.01 5.75
N ALA A 787 -32.14 17.80 6.20
CA ALA A 787 -32.86 17.51 7.46
C ALA A 787 -33.30 16.02 7.55
N PHE A 788 -33.38 15.47 8.77
CA PHE A 788 -34.16 14.27 9.06
C PHE A 788 -35.66 14.64 9.09
N GLU A 789 -36.52 13.88 8.39
CA GLU A 789 -37.98 14.04 8.52
C GLU A 789 -38.61 13.04 9.50
N GLU A 790 -37.99 11.88 9.77
CA GLU A 790 -38.57 10.86 10.65
C GLU A 790 -37.50 9.88 11.20
N VAL A 791 -37.53 9.62 12.51
CA VAL A 791 -36.81 8.51 13.18
C VAL A 791 -37.85 7.48 13.63
N ARG A 792 -37.70 6.20 13.23
CA ARG A 792 -38.60 5.12 13.68
C ARG A 792 -37.84 4.10 14.49
N ILE A 793 -38.46 3.61 15.57
CA ILE A 793 -37.88 2.61 16.45
C ILE A 793 -38.79 1.36 16.49
N GLY A 794 -38.25 0.22 16.06
CA GLY A 794 -38.95 -1.07 16.00
C GLY A 794 -38.29 -2.16 16.83
N THR A 795 -39.05 -3.22 17.17
CA THR A 795 -38.51 -4.45 17.77
C THR A 795 -38.67 -5.64 16.82
N ALA A 796 -37.58 -6.38 16.58
CA ALA A 796 -37.56 -7.57 15.73
C ALA A 796 -37.09 -8.82 16.49
N ARG A 797 -37.53 -10.01 16.05
CA ARG A 797 -37.00 -11.31 16.50
C ARG A 797 -36.06 -11.88 15.43
N ALA A 798 -35.18 -12.79 15.83
CA ALA A 798 -34.09 -13.40 15.06
C ALA A 798 -34.43 -14.04 13.69
N ASP A 799 -35.70 -14.04 13.26
CA ASP A 799 -36.17 -14.65 12.01
C ASP A 799 -36.71 -13.58 11.01
N ASP A 800 -36.15 -12.36 11.03
CA ASP A 800 -36.40 -11.22 10.10
C ASP A 800 -37.84 -10.72 9.94
N ALA A 801 -38.78 -11.11 10.82
CA ALA A 801 -40.13 -10.53 10.82
C ALA A 801 -40.25 -9.38 11.84
N LEU A 802 -40.32 -8.14 11.34
CA LEU A 802 -40.71 -6.95 12.11
C LEU A 802 -42.05 -7.19 12.82
N LEU A 803 -42.03 -7.20 14.16
CA LEU A 803 -43.21 -7.55 14.97
C LEU A 803 -44.12 -6.36 15.25
N THR A 804 -43.54 -5.17 15.46
CA THR A 804 -44.30 -3.94 15.73
C THR A 804 -43.45 -2.71 15.42
N VAL A 805 -43.98 -1.78 14.62
CA VAL A 805 -43.42 -0.43 14.38
C VAL A 805 -44.26 0.57 15.17
N THR A 806 -43.61 1.36 16.03
CA THR A 806 -44.27 2.45 16.76
C THR A 806 -43.65 3.77 16.34
N HIS A 807 -44.46 4.71 15.87
CA HIS A 807 -44.01 6.07 15.56
C HIS A 807 -43.98 6.87 16.86
N LEU A 808 -42.79 7.27 17.32
CA LEU A 808 -42.62 8.11 18.50
C LEU A 808 -41.84 9.38 18.13
N PRO A 809 -42.25 10.58 18.60
CA PRO A 809 -41.42 11.78 18.52
C PRO A 809 -40.14 11.62 19.37
N LEU A 810 -39.02 12.20 18.92
CA LEU A 810 -37.67 12.06 19.51
C LEU A 810 -37.61 12.32 21.04
N VAL A 811 -38.55 13.10 21.58
CA VAL A 811 -38.65 13.46 23.00
C VAL A 811 -39.14 12.31 23.91
N ASP A 812 -39.85 11.31 23.39
CA ASP A 812 -40.44 10.24 24.22
C ASP A 812 -39.43 9.12 24.60
N LEU A 813 -38.21 9.13 24.04
CA LEU A 813 -37.11 8.20 24.39
C LEU A 813 -36.53 8.41 25.80
N LEU A 814 -36.75 9.57 26.42
CA LEU A 814 -36.10 9.97 27.67
C LEU A 814 -36.94 9.74 28.94
N ASP A 815 -38.18 9.25 28.83
CA ASP A 815 -39.10 9.13 29.99
C ASP A 815 -39.33 7.68 30.48
N GLU A 816 -38.83 6.65 29.79
CA GLU A 816 -38.88 5.26 30.28
C GLU A 816 -37.60 4.88 31.04
N SER A 817 -37.38 5.56 32.17
CA SER A 817 -36.53 5.05 33.25
C SER A 817 -37.31 4.04 34.12
N GLN A 818 -37.39 2.78 33.68
CA GLN A 818 -37.84 1.64 34.49
C GLN A 818 -37.08 0.37 34.13
#